data_AF-A0A7Y8GYY2-F1
#
_entry.id   AF-A0A7Y8GYY2-F1
#
_cell.length_a   1.000
_cell.length_b   1.000
_cell.length_c   1.000
_cell.angle_alpha   90.00
_cell.angle_beta   90.00
_cell.angle_gamma   90.00
#
_symmetry.space_group_name_H-M   'P 1'
#
loop_
_entity.id
_entity.type
_entity.pdbx_description
1 polymer ?
#
loop_
_entity_poly.entity_id
_entity_poly.type
_entity_poly.pdbx_seq_one_letter_code
_entity_poly.pdbx_strand_id
1 'polypeptide(L)'
;MTNMAKLRSVPKREPPVSYSTGKDVNKPGNLRPVEAGTLRQLADCEPVVLPTRADFAALQDEKQKRLKHGLPYFVGALLPAGVRTDSAVIERRMVTLDIEAPKPKANETATERATRRAKGQPPKPQDVDDMLSMLGYEHWVYSSLNHTRQAPRYRVVLPLSKPLQDVDLREITLAVAEAVGIPAHFVDGASWKLSQPMFLPAKYKDGEYWSSGAQPGAPWVASTAQRKTAKRQHVDPIVDGLMQAGLYLHEDKQQPGKHFFRCPFADDHGTVNESQTVYWEEGSRTDALDSGRQAVKCLDNEADHDGKPHLTLAVLKAWLRERLGDRFVGYERLTDFPDKRPGRRVDVPRFAVQSVHQFLDHDPLPWLIKGVLARGEICMIQGQSGAGKSFLALDMARCMVTGQPWNGMAVTGRLRVGYIAAEGVASIRRRVQAMLKHFKLKPEQLDIVFIADAPSLADEKDCVRICEAVLEATNGAGLDVMFIDTLARSTAGVNENSSEMSVPLKHLAAIHRATGATQIPIHHLGKDTERGGRGWSGIPADMDTILEVSKGAGDTRTIKVPKQRDGDESLRWSFELVSVPIGQDEDGEEVTSAVVAYSEFAQAAHERKLSADDKLLLAVLEEMHLTGDEMSLPAVELAFVEAKEQEKGIKASTSQSKGYRYTARTRLPPLCARSDVDFLYDEETKAVSHRDRGLAG
;
A
#
# COMPACT_ATOMS: atom_id res chain seq x y z
N MET A 1 13.70 41.35 60.19
CA MET A 1 13.84 40.28 59.20
C MET A 1 12.62 39.37 59.29
N THR A 2 11.82 39.04 58.30
CA THR A 2 11.51 39.57 56.96
C THR A 2 10.20 38.86 56.59
N ASN A 3 9.23 39.61 56.07
CA ASN A 3 8.05 39.17 55.31
C ASN A 3 6.95 38.33 56.00
N MET A 4 6.06 39.04 56.70
CA MET A 4 4.63 38.97 56.35
C MET A 4 4.43 39.66 54.99
N ALA A 5 3.95 38.97 53.97
CA ALA A 5 3.16 39.56 52.89
C ALA A 5 2.56 38.49 51.96
N LYS A 6 1.22 38.58 51.79
CA LYS A 6 0.38 37.98 50.74
C LYS A 6 -0.13 36.55 50.97
N LEU A 7 -1.02 36.47 51.97
CA LEU A 7 -2.37 35.97 51.74
C LEU A 7 -2.85 36.36 50.33
N ARG A 8 -2.89 35.40 49.39
CA ARG A 8 -3.78 35.52 48.24
C ARG A 8 -5.14 34.98 48.67
N SER A 9 -5.99 35.93 49.00
CA SER A 9 -7.45 35.79 49.00
C SER A 9 -7.91 34.76 47.98
N VAL A 10 -8.56 33.70 48.44
CA VAL A 10 -9.50 32.95 47.61
C VAL A 10 -10.47 34.00 47.08
N PRO A 11 -10.62 34.17 45.75
CA PRO A 11 -11.58 35.13 45.23
C PRO A 11 -12.95 34.75 45.81
N LYS A 12 -13.61 35.73 46.43
CA LYS A 12 -15.02 35.60 46.80
C LYS A 12 -15.76 35.03 45.59
N ARG A 13 -16.59 34.00 45.83
CA ARG A 13 -17.57 33.49 44.85
C ARG A 13 -18.20 34.68 44.15
N GLU A 14 -17.85 34.87 42.88
CA GLU A 14 -18.76 35.59 42.01
C GLU A 14 -19.99 34.69 41.88
N PRO A 15 -21.21 35.21 42.12
CA PRO A 15 -22.39 34.46 41.74
C PRO A 15 -22.27 34.14 40.24
N PRO A 16 -22.79 33.00 39.77
CA PRO A 16 -22.83 32.72 38.34
C PRO A 16 -23.39 33.95 37.64
N VAL A 17 -22.59 34.49 36.72
CA VAL A 17 -22.84 35.74 35.99
C VAL A 17 -24.32 35.89 35.74
N SER A 18 -24.92 36.96 36.29
CA SER A 18 -26.32 37.29 36.06
C SER A 18 -26.60 37.24 34.56
N TYR A 19 -27.51 36.36 34.18
CA TYR A 19 -27.89 36.08 32.80
C TYR A 19 -28.10 37.39 32.02
N SER A 20 -27.41 37.55 30.90
CA SER A 20 -27.57 38.73 30.06
C SER A 20 -29.02 38.80 29.58
N THR A 21 -29.76 39.79 30.08
CA THR A 21 -31.06 40.21 29.53
C THR A 21 -30.87 41.03 28.24
N GLY A 22 -29.78 40.82 27.51
CA GLY A 22 -29.37 41.56 26.32
C GLY A 22 -29.92 40.93 25.03
N LYS A 23 -30.30 41.78 24.07
CA LYS A 23 -31.08 41.48 22.86
C LYS A 23 -30.45 40.51 21.82
N ASP A 24 -29.36 39.81 22.11
CA ASP A 24 -28.59 39.01 21.13
C ASP A 24 -28.61 37.48 21.35
N VAL A 25 -29.73 36.93 21.83
CA VAL A 25 -29.88 35.49 22.17
C VAL A 25 -30.34 34.62 21.00
N ASN A 26 -30.52 35.17 19.80
CA ASN A 26 -31.20 34.45 18.70
C ASN A 26 -30.29 33.56 17.82
N LYS A 27 -29.01 33.37 18.17
CA LYS A 27 -28.16 32.35 17.54
C LYS A 27 -27.36 31.62 18.62
N PRO A 28 -27.34 30.26 18.64
CA PRO A 28 -26.56 29.46 19.59
C PRO A 28 -25.02 29.63 19.46
N GLY A 29 -24.54 30.60 18.67
CA GLY A 29 -23.14 30.98 18.51
C GLY A 29 -22.69 32.20 19.34
N ASN A 30 -23.59 32.90 20.04
CA ASN A 30 -23.23 34.09 20.83
C ASN A 30 -23.07 33.83 22.34
N LEU A 31 -23.41 32.64 22.83
CA LEU A 31 -23.16 32.24 24.22
C LEU A 31 -21.79 31.60 24.31
N ARG A 32 -20.94 32.09 25.23
CA ARG A 32 -19.65 31.46 25.49
C ARG A 32 -19.89 30.09 26.13
N PRO A 33 -19.23 29.02 25.65
CA PRO A 33 -19.29 27.73 26.32
C PRO A 33 -18.75 27.88 27.75
N VAL A 34 -19.23 27.04 28.66
CA VAL A 34 -18.56 26.87 29.94
C VAL A 34 -17.12 26.43 29.65
N GLU A 35 -16.13 27.13 30.21
CA GLU A 35 -14.71 26.76 30.05
C GLU A 35 -14.49 25.39 30.69
N ALA A 36 -14.50 24.34 29.86
CA ALA A 36 -14.45 22.96 30.30
C ALA A 36 -13.21 22.27 29.74
N GLY A 37 -12.10 22.40 30.47
CA GLY A 37 -10.89 21.61 30.28
C GLY A 37 -10.91 20.28 31.04
N THR A 38 -11.83 20.11 32.01
CA THR A 38 -11.95 18.94 32.89
C THR A 38 -13.41 18.68 33.28
N LEU A 39 -13.76 17.43 33.63
CA LEU A 39 -15.11 17.09 34.09
C LEU A 39 -15.45 17.76 35.43
N ARG A 40 -14.44 18.01 36.28
CA ARG A 40 -14.57 18.72 37.55
C ARG A 40 -15.20 20.12 37.42
N GLN A 41 -14.93 20.84 36.32
CA GLN A 41 -15.56 22.14 36.06
C GLN A 41 -17.04 22.02 35.72
N LEU A 42 -17.48 20.84 35.25
CA LEU A 42 -18.87 20.53 34.96
C LEU A 42 -19.59 19.95 36.19
N ALA A 43 -18.86 19.34 37.13
CA ALA A 43 -19.38 18.73 38.36
C ALA A 43 -20.19 19.70 39.25
N ASP A 44 -19.80 20.98 39.25
CA ASP A 44 -20.42 22.03 40.07
C ASP A 44 -21.72 22.59 39.45
N CYS A 45 -22.16 22.07 38.31
CA CYS A 45 -23.35 22.56 37.60
C CYS A 45 -24.62 21.82 38.06
N GLU A 46 -25.52 22.53 38.75
CA GLU A 46 -26.85 22.01 39.05
C GLU A 46 -27.73 21.93 37.78
N PRO A 47 -28.66 20.96 37.70
CA PRO A 47 -29.58 20.85 36.57
C PRO A 47 -30.48 22.07 36.46
N VAL A 48 -30.59 22.63 35.26
CA VAL A 48 -31.51 23.75 35.00
C VAL A 48 -32.96 23.26 35.07
N VAL A 49 -33.76 23.85 35.96
CA VAL A 49 -35.18 23.51 36.13
C VAL A 49 -36.07 24.45 35.31
N LEU A 50 -36.68 23.92 34.25
CA LEU A 50 -37.67 24.60 33.41
C LEU A 50 -39.09 24.48 34.02
N PRO A 51 -40.07 25.31 33.57
CA PRO A 51 -41.48 25.17 33.94
C PRO A 51 -42.05 23.76 33.69
N THR A 52 -43.31 23.50 34.05
CA THR A 52 -43.93 22.21 33.70
C THR A 52 -44.01 22.02 32.18
N ARG A 53 -44.15 20.79 31.68
CA ARG A 53 -44.29 20.54 30.24
C ARG A 53 -45.49 21.27 29.65
N ALA A 54 -46.60 21.31 30.38
CA ALA A 54 -47.81 22.03 29.99
C ALA A 54 -47.56 23.55 29.92
N ASP A 55 -46.95 24.13 30.96
CA ASP A 55 -46.62 25.56 30.98
C ASP A 55 -45.63 25.92 29.87
N PHE A 56 -44.63 25.07 29.62
CA PHE A 56 -43.65 25.27 28.57
C PHE A 56 -44.29 25.23 27.18
N ALA A 57 -45.18 24.26 26.94
CA ALA A 57 -45.91 24.13 25.67
C ALA A 57 -46.88 25.30 25.42
N ALA A 58 -47.40 25.92 26.49
CA ALA A 58 -48.26 27.09 26.41
C ALA A 58 -47.50 28.41 26.15
N LEU A 59 -46.16 28.43 26.23
CA LEU A 59 -45.37 29.61 25.88
C LEU A 59 -45.37 29.84 24.36
N GLN A 60 -45.28 31.10 23.94
CA GLN A 60 -45.03 31.44 22.54
C GLN A 60 -43.71 30.79 22.05
N ASP A 61 -43.69 30.37 20.79
CA ASP A 61 -42.56 29.66 20.16
C ASP A 61 -41.21 30.37 20.33
N GLU A 62 -41.18 31.70 20.25
CA GLU A 62 -39.96 32.49 20.50
C GLU A 62 -39.43 32.32 21.92
N LYS A 63 -40.33 32.28 22.91
CA LYS A 63 -39.98 32.10 24.31
C LYS A 63 -39.55 30.66 24.59
N GLN A 64 -40.17 29.67 23.94
CA GLN A 64 -39.71 28.28 23.97
C GLN A 64 -38.30 28.11 23.38
N LYS A 65 -38.05 28.73 22.21
CA LYS A 65 -36.73 28.75 21.56
C LYS A 65 -35.69 29.43 22.44
N ARG A 66 -36.00 30.59 23.02
CA ARG A 66 -35.11 31.29 23.96
C ARG A 66 -34.74 30.44 25.17
N LEU A 67 -35.71 29.73 25.77
CA LEU A 67 -35.45 28.85 26.91
C LEU A 67 -34.61 27.62 26.53
N LYS A 68 -34.82 27.04 25.34
CA LYS A 68 -34.03 25.87 24.87
C LYS A 68 -32.63 26.24 24.40
N HIS A 69 -32.49 27.32 23.64
CA HIS A 69 -31.21 27.77 23.09
C HIS A 69 -30.39 28.62 24.06
N GLY A 70 -31.00 29.13 25.12
CA GLY A 70 -30.36 29.83 26.23
C GLY A 70 -29.78 28.92 27.31
N LEU A 71 -29.92 27.60 27.17
CA LEU A 71 -29.32 26.66 28.11
C LEU A 71 -27.79 26.74 28.06
N PRO A 72 -27.10 26.73 29.21
CA PRO A 72 -25.65 26.65 29.23
C PRO A 72 -25.17 25.35 28.59
N TYR A 73 -24.00 25.38 27.97
CA TYR A 73 -23.44 24.24 27.24
C TYR A 73 -21.90 24.19 27.31
N PHE A 74 -21.34 23.02 27.02
CA PHE A 74 -19.91 22.80 26.80
C PHE A 74 -19.72 22.13 25.43
N VAL A 75 -18.49 22.12 24.89
CA VAL A 75 -18.20 21.45 23.62
C VAL A 75 -17.40 20.17 23.83
N GLY A 76 -16.61 20.04 24.90
CA GLY A 76 -15.72 18.89 25.13
C GLY A 76 -14.40 18.98 24.36
N ALA A 77 -14.09 20.17 23.85
CA ALA A 77 -12.90 20.49 23.06
C ALA A 77 -12.28 21.82 23.51
N LEU A 78 -10.99 22.00 23.23
CA LEU A 78 -10.32 23.29 23.34
C LEU A 78 -10.71 24.15 22.13
N LEU A 79 -11.41 25.23 22.40
CA LEU A 79 -11.82 26.24 21.43
C LEU A 79 -11.16 27.58 21.81
N PRO A 80 -10.18 28.08 21.04
CA PRO A 80 -9.67 29.43 21.20
C PRO A 80 -10.79 30.44 20.89
N ALA A 81 -10.73 31.64 21.48
CA ALA A 81 -11.79 32.64 21.36
C ALA A 81 -12.13 32.95 19.89
N GLY A 82 -13.40 32.76 19.49
CA GLY A 82 -13.84 32.90 18.09
C GLY A 82 -15.22 32.30 17.83
N VAL A 83 -15.60 32.19 16.55
CA VAL A 83 -16.86 31.55 16.11
C VAL A 83 -16.76 30.03 16.27
N ARG A 84 -17.81 29.40 16.83
CA ARG A 84 -17.88 27.94 17.01
C ARG A 84 -18.03 27.23 15.66
N THR A 85 -16.90 26.78 15.09
CA THR A 85 -16.83 25.94 13.88
C THR A 85 -15.95 24.72 14.13
N ASP A 86 -16.13 23.66 13.35
CA ASP A 86 -15.30 22.46 13.44
C ASP A 86 -13.82 22.78 13.16
N SER A 87 -13.55 23.71 12.24
CA SER A 87 -12.21 24.22 11.92
C SER A 87 -11.54 25.01 13.05
N ALA A 88 -12.31 25.50 14.03
CA ALA A 88 -11.76 26.23 15.18
C ALA A 88 -11.36 25.31 16.33
N VAL A 89 -11.66 24.01 16.26
CA VAL A 89 -11.32 23.04 17.30
C VAL A 89 -9.85 22.69 17.21
N ILE A 90 -9.07 23.05 18.24
CA ILE A 90 -7.65 22.71 18.32
C ILE A 90 -7.47 21.24 18.76
N GLU A 91 -8.20 20.82 19.79
CA GLU A 91 -8.10 19.46 20.30
C GLU A 91 -9.36 19.02 21.04
N ARG A 92 -9.71 17.74 20.96
CA ARG A 92 -10.80 17.14 21.71
C ARG A 92 -10.28 16.62 23.05
N ARG A 93 -10.90 17.02 24.16
CA ARG A 93 -10.53 16.59 25.52
C ARG A 93 -11.53 15.65 26.16
N MET A 94 -12.71 15.53 25.58
CA MET A 94 -13.77 14.65 26.06
C MET A 94 -14.44 13.94 24.89
N VAL A 95 -14.81 12.67 25.11
CA VAL A 95 -15.77 11.96 24.27
C VAL A 95 -17.15 12.17 24.86
N THR A 96 -18.10 12.48 23.99
CA THR A 96 -19.48 12.78 24.36
C THR A 96 -20.40 11.91 23.55
N LEU A 97 -21.08 10.95 24.18
CA LEU A 97 -22.09 10.11 23.54
C LEU A 97 -23.45 10.75 23.77
N ASP A 98 -24.13 11.22 22.71
CA ASP A 98 -25.55 11.58 22.76
C ASP A 98 -26.36 10.34 22.36
N ILE A 99 -27.10 9.78 23.31
CA ILE A 99 -27.80 8.52 23.15
C ILE A 99 -29.28 8.81 22.99
N GLU A 100 -29.87 8.30 21.91
CA GLU A 100 -31.28 8.52 21.60
C GLU A 100 -31.97 7.22 21.16
N ALA A 101 -33.02 6.85 21.89
CA ALA A 101 -33.88 5.75 21.47
C ALA A 101 -34.68 6.13 20.20
N PRO A 102 -34.90 5.19 19.26
CA PRO A 102 -35.67 5.45 18.06
C PRO A 102 -37.11 5.83 18.40
N LYS A 103 -37.53 7.03 17.98
CA LYS A 103 -38.88 7.56 18.24
C LYS A 103 -39.93 6.87 17.37
N PRO A 104 -41.12 6.57 17.92
CA PRO A 104 -42.26 6.17 17.09
C PRO A 104 -42.69 7.36 16.21
N LYS A 105 -42.90 7.11 14.92
CA LYS A 105 -43.49 8.11 14.00
C LYS A 105 -45.02 8.02 14.07
N ALA A 106 -45.71 9.15 13.97
CA ALA A 106 -47.17 9.20 14.01
C ALA A 106 -47.83 8.31 12.93
N ASN A 107 -47.19 8.18 11.77
CA ASN A 107 -47.63 7.35 10.64
C ASN A 107 -46.66 6.18 10.37
N GLU A 108 -46.09 5.56 11.42
CA GLU A 108 -45.15 4.44 11.20
C GLU A 108 -45.85 3.24 10.55
N THR A 109 -45.29 2.74 9.45
CA THR A 109 -45.73 1.50 8.79
C THR A 109 -45.51 0.30 9.70
N ALA A 110 -46.19 -0.82 9.43
CA ALA A 110 -45.99 -2.07 10.17
C ALA A 110 -44.52 -2.53 10.14
N THR A 111 -43.85 -2.32 9.01
CA THR A 111 -42.42 -2.61 8.80
C THR A 111 -41.52 -1.68 9.62
N GLU A 112 -41.80 -0.37 9.67
CA GLU A 112 -41.05 0.57 10.51
C GLU A 112 -41.25 0.27 12.00
N ARG A 113 -42.46 -0.11 12.41
CA ARG A 113 -42.77 -0.54 13.78
C ARG A 113 -42.03 -1.82 14.16
N ALA A 114 -41.98 -2.81 13.27
CA ALA A 114 -41.22 -4.04 13.46
C ALA A 114 -39.71 -3.78 13.54
N THR A 115 -39.18 -2.93 12.66
CA THR A 115 -37.77 -2.53 12.66
C THR A 115 -37.38 -1.79 13.93
N ARG A 116 -38.24 -0.88 14.42
CA ARG A 116 -38.03 -0.18 15.70
C ARG A 116 -38.05 -1.14 16.90
N ARG A 117 -38.96 -2.12 16.91
CA ARG A 117 -39.00 -3.16 17.95
C ARG A 117 -37.76 -4.05 17.92
N ALA A 118 -37.28 -4.41 16.72
CA ALA A 118 -36.07 -5.21 16.55
C ALA A 118 -34.80 -4.49 17.03
N LYS A 119 -34.74 -3.16 16.94
CA LYS A 119 -33.63 -2.36 17.48
C LYS A 119 -33.57 -2.34 19.01
N GLY A 120 -34.67 -2.64 19.70
CA GLY A 120 -34.71 -2.62 21.17
C GLY A 120 -34.61 -1.22 21.78
N GLN A 121 -34.22 -1.15 23.06
CA GLN A 121 -33.97 0.08 23.80
C GLN A 121 -32.49 0.20 24.16
N PRO A 122 -31.92 1.41 24.22
CA PRO A 122 -30.59 1.60 24.77
C PRO A 122 -30.57 1.20 26.26
N PRO A 123 -29.39 0.88 26.82
CA PRO A 123 -29.23 0.67 28.26
C PRO A 123 -29.83 1.81 29.08
N LYS A 124 -30.26 1.56 30.32
CA LYS A 124 -30.69 2.67 31.17
C LYS A 124 -29.48 3.51 31.53
N PRO A 125 -29.65 4.83 31.71
CA PRO A 125 -28.52 5.68 32.05
C PRO A 125 -27.86 5.28 33.39
N GLN A 126 -28.63 4.73 34.34
CA GLN A 126 -28.09 4.14 35.58
C GLN A 126 -27.19 2.93 35.31
N ASP A 127 -27.58 2.03 34.41
CA ASP A 127 -26.79 0.82 34.11
C ASP A 127 -25.43 1.19 33.50
N VAL A 128 -25.41 2.24 32.65
CA VAL A 128 -24.17 2.76 32.05
C VAL A 128 -23.28 3.42 33.12
N ASP A 129 -23.88 4.15 34.05
CA ASP A 129 -23.20 4.80 35.15
C ASP A 129 -22.58 3.81 36.14
N ASP A 130 -23.34 2.78 36.53
CA ASP A 130 -22.89 1.72 37.42
C ASP A 130 -21.71 0.95 36.78
N MET A 131 -21.81 0.66 35.47
CA MET A 131 -20.75 -0.02 34.73
C MET A 131 -19.48 0.85 34.61
N LEU A 132 -19.61 2.13 34.25
CA LEU A 132 -18.46 3.05 34.17
C LEU A 132 -17.79 3.26 35.53
N SER A 133 -18.59 3.34 36.59
CA SER A 133 -18.13 3.40 37.97
C SER A 133 -17.38 2.13 38.38
N MET A 134 -17.91 0.96 38.03
CA MET A 134 -17.27 -0.33 38.29
C MET A 134 -15.94 -0.49 37.54
N LEU A 135 -15.84 0.06 36.33
CA LEU A 135 -14.60 0.11 35.55
C LEU A 135 -13.61 1.20 36.03
N GLY A 136 -14.01 2.05 36.98
CA GLY A 136 -13.16 3.05 37.60
C GLY A 136 -12.87 4.28 36.73
N TYR A 137 -13.72 4.58 35.75
CA TYR A 137 -13.54 5.74 34.87
C TYR A 137 -14.18 7.01 35.44
N GLU A 138 -13.55 8.17 35.23
CA GLU A 138 -14.17 9.48 35.45
C GLU A 138 -15.24 9.68 34.37
N HIS A 139 -16.46 10.01 34.76
CA HIS A 139 -17.56 10.12 33.81
C HIS A 139 -18.72 10.96 34.35
N TRP A 140 -19.62 11.38 33.45
CA TRP A 140 -20.90 11.99 33.81
C TRP A 140 -21.98 11.47 32.88
N VAL A 141 -23.02 10.86 33.46
CA VAL A 141 -24.20 10.46 32.71
C VAL A 141 -25.38 11.33 33.14
N TYR A 142 -26.12 11.89 32.19
CA TYR A 142 -27.31 12.68 32.50
C TYR A 142 -28.34 12.66 31.36
N SER A 143 -29.62 12.73 31.74
CA SER A 143 -30.73 12.76 30.80
C SER A 143 -30.86 14.11 30.09
N SER A 144 -31.24 14.08 28.81
CA SER A 144 -31.63 15.28 28.06
C SER A 144 -33.04 15.75 28.44
N LEU A 145 -33.41 16.96 28.02
CA LEU A 145 -34.74 17.54 28.31
C LEU A 145 -35.92 16.69 27.79
N ASN A 146 -35.72 15.94 26.70
CA ASN A 146 -36.76 15.11 26.08
C ASN A 146 -36.76 13.67 26.59
N HIS A 147 -35.98 13.37 27.64
CA HIS A 147 -35.90 12.04 28.21
C HIS A 147 -37.25 11.57 28.78
N THR A 148 -37.53 10.29 28.59
CA THR A 148 -38.55 9.53 29.33
C THR A 148 -38.07 8.09 29.48
N ARG A 149 -38.64 7.34 30.43
CA ARG A 149 -38.39 5.89 30.61
C ARG A 149 -38.75 5.08 29.37
N GLN A 150 -39.74 5.53 28.59
CA GLN A 150 -40.19 4.85 27.37
C GLN A 150 -39.38 5.23 26.13
N ALA A 151 -38.78 6.42 26.12
CA ALA A 151 -37.86 6.90 25.08
C ALA A 151 -36.62 7.50 25.74
N PRO A 152 -35.67 6.67 26.20
CA PRO A 152 -34.46 7.13 26.83
C PRO A 152 -33.67 8.03 25.88
N ARG A 153 -33.36 9.23 26.37
CA ARG A 153 -32.43 10.14 25.72
C ARG A 153 -31.50 10.77 26.74
N TYR A 154 -30.22 10.45 26.67
CA TYR A 154 -29.25 10.82 27.69
C TYR A 154 -27.86 10.96 27.09
N ARG A 155 -26.93 11.53 27.86
CA ARG A 155 -25.56 11.76 27.46
C ARG A 155 -24.61 11.04 28.38
N VAL A 156 -23.51 10.57 27.82
CA VAL A 156 -22.35 10.05 28.54
C VAL A 156 -21.17 10.94 28.19
N VAL A 157 -20.51 11.49 29.20
CA VAL A 157 -19.34 12.37 29.03
C VAL A 157 -18.15 11.69 29.68
N LEU A 158 -17.09 11.48 28.90
CA LEU A 158 -15.87 10.81 29.33
C LEU A 158 -14.67 11.74 29.05
N PRO A 159 -13.90 12.16 30.06
CA PRO A 159 -12.68 12.91 29.85
C PRO A 159 -11.60 11.97 29.28
N LEU A 160 -10.76 12.50 28.40
CA LEU A 160 -9.69 11.73 27.77
C LEU A 160 -8.37 11.92 28.49
N SER A 161 -7.64 10.81 28.66
CA SER A 161 -6.29 10.81 29.24
C SER A 161 -5.26 11.54 28.38
N LYS A 162 -5.50 11.63 27.07
CA LYS A 162 -4.71 12.43 26.12
C LYS A 162 -5.68 13.14 25.16
N PRO A 163 -5.46 14.42 24.86
CA PRO A 163 -6.25 15.12 23.84
C PRO A 163 -6.15 14.40 22.49
N LEU A 164 -7.22 14.47 21.71
CA LEU A 164 -7.27 13.99 20.34
C LEU A 164 -7.12 15.17 19.39
N GLN A 165 -6.17 15.05 18.47
CA GLN A 165 -5.86 16.00 17.41
C GLN A 165 -5.77 15.20 16.11
N ASP A 166 -6.27 15.74 15.00
CA ASP A 166 -6.14 15.14 13.65
C ASP A 166 -6.59 13.67 13.55
N VAL A 167 -7.69 13.31 14.20
CA VAL A 167 -8.27 11.95 14.18
C VAL A 167 -9.76 11.98 13.86
N ASP A 168 -10.26 10.90 13.25
CA ASP A 168 -11.69 10.72 13.04
C ASP A 168 -12.40 10.49 14.40
N LEU A 169 -13.15 11.52 14.83
CA LEU A 169 -13.88 11.49 16.08
C LEU A 169 -15.00 10.43 16.05
N ARG A 170 -15.54 10.07 14.89
CA ARG A 170 -16.63 9.09 14.75
C ARG A 170 -16.19 7.71 15.21
N GLU A 171 -15.09 7.21 14.67
CA GLU A 171 -14.57 5.88 14.98
C GLU A 171 -14.23 5.74 16.47
N ILE A 172 -13.59 6.77 17.05
CA ILE A 172 -13.27 6.78 18.48
C ILE A 172 -14.55 6.79 19.31
N THR A 173 -15.54 7.59 18.93
CA THR A 173 -16.82 7.70 19.65
C THR A 173 -17.58 6.38 19.63
N LEU A 174 -17.63 5.70 18.48
CA LEU A 174 -18.30 4.41 18.34
C LEU A 174 -17.55 3.28 19.07
N ALA A 175 -16.21 3.26 19.01
CA ALA A 175 -15.42 2.28 19.74
C ALA A 175 -15.51 2.47 21.26
N VAL A 176 -15.67 3.72 21.73
CA VAL A 176 -15.97 4.00 23.13
C VAL A 176 -17.36 3.48 23.48
N ALA A 177 -18.37 3.78 22.66
CA ALA A 177 -19.74 3.30 22.88
C ALA A 177 -19.82 1.77 23.00
N GLU A 178 -19.16 1.04 22.10
CA GLU A 178 -19.08 -0.42 22.14
C GLU A 178 -18.39 -0.93 23.41
N ALA A 179 -17.27 -0.32 23.79
CA ALA A 179 -16.53 -0.68 25.01
C ALA A 179 -17.35 -0.46 26.29
N VAL A 180 -18.32 0.46 26.25
CA VAL A 180 -19.25 0.74 27.35
C VAL A 180 -20.61 0.05 27.17
N GLY A 181 -20.68 -0.96 26.29
CA GLY A 181 -21.89 -1.77 26.10
C GLY A 181 -23.08 -1.02 25.48
N ILE A 182 -22.82 0.09 24.77
CA ILE A 182 -23.82 0.91 24.08
C ILE A 182 -23.73 0.61 22.58
N PRO A 183 -24.73 -0.07 21.99
CA PRO A 183 -24.73 -0.34 20.56
C PRO A 183 -24.65 0.95 19.71
N ALA A 184 -23.80 0.93 18.68
CA ALA A 184 -23.50 2.09 17.83
C ALA A 184 -24.74 2.78 17.25
N HIS A 185 -25.81 2.02 16.93
CA HIS A 185 -27.03 2.57 16.34
C HIS A 185 -27.90 3.40 17.29
N PHE A 186 -27.56 3.47 18.59
CA PHE A 186 -28.18 4.37 19.56
C PHE A 186 -27.40 5.68 19.75
N VAL A 187 -26.20 5.79 19.19
CA VAL A 187 -25.34 6.97 19.31
C VAL A 187 -25.69 7.94 18.17
N ASP A 188 -26.16 9.14 18.54
CA ASP A 188 -26.50 10.18 17.57
C ASP A 188 -25.24 10.80 16.95
N GLY A 189 -25.34 11.23 15.69
CA GLY A 189 -24.22 11.80 14.96
C GLY A 189 -23.71 13.15 15.46
N ALA A 190 -24.46 13.82 16.35
CA ALA A 190 -23.96 14.93 17.13
C ALA A 190 -22.73 14.55 17.99
N SER A 191 -22.60 13.27 18.36
CA SER A 191 -21.52 12.77 19.24
C SER A 191 -20.12 12.93 18.64
N TRP A 192 -20.01 12.95 17.30
CA TRP A 192 -18.73 13.05 16.58
C TRP A 192 -18.56 14.31 15.74
N LYS A 193 -19.40 15.33 15.96
CA LYS A 193 -19.20 16.67 15.40
C LYS A 193 -18.27 17.47 16.31
N LEU A 194 -17.14 17.93 15.77
CA LEU A 194 -16.04 18.51 16.55
C LEU A 194 -16.46 19.73 17.39
N SER A 195 -17.31 20.60 16.85
CA SER A 195 -17.75 21.83 17.50
C SER A 195 -19.17 21.74 18.10
N GLN A 196 -19.72 20.54 18.21
CA GLN A 196 -21.09 20.33 18.67
C GLN A 196 -21.27 20.83 20.12
N PRO A 197 -22.26 21.69 20.39
CA PRO A 197 -22.63 22.06 21.76
C PRO A 197 -23.38 20.92 22.44
N MET A 198 -22.91 20.59 23.63
CA MET A 198 -23.54 19.67 24.58
C MET A 198 -24.12 20.50 25.72
N PHE A 199 -25.44 20.68 25.70
CA PHE A 199 -26.15 21.42 26.75
C PHE A 199 -25.95 20.76 28.12
N LEU A 200 -25.75 21.56 29.15
CA LEU A 200 -25.74 21.08 30.53
C LEU A 200 -27.09 20.46 30.89
N PRO A 201 -27.15 19.62 31.93
CA PRO A 201 -28.36 18.91 32.28
C PRO A 201 -29.52 19.86 32.59
N ALA A 202 -30.70 19.53 32.06
CA ALA A 202 -31.92 20.32 32.24
C ALA A 202 -33.14 19.41 32.39
N LYS A 203 -34.11 19.83 33.19
CA LYS A 203 -35.36 19.11 33.43
C LYS A 203 -36.58 20.03 33.49
N TYR A 204 -37.74 19.51 33.13
CA TYR A 204 -39.01 20.13 33.46
C TYR A 204 -39.35 19.89 34.94
N LYS A 205 -40.10 20.80 35.58
CA LYS A 205 -40.57 20.64 36.96
C LYS A 205 -41.32 19.32 37.20
N ASP A 206 -42.05 18.86 36.20
CA ASP A 206 -42.89 17.66 36.18
C ASP A 206 -42.30 16.55 35.29
N GLY A 207 -41.10 16.74 34.74
CA GLY A 207 -40.48 15.81 33.79
C GLY A 207 -39.63 14.75 34.48
N GLU A 208 -39.59 13.55 33.90
CA GLU A 208 -38.62 12.54 34.28
C GLU A 208 -37.20 13.03 33.99
N TYR A 209 -36.30 12.81 34.94
CA TYR A 209 -34.92 13.25 34.87
C TYR A 209 -34.04 12.34 35.71
N TRP A 210 -32.83 12.09 35.21
CA TRP A 210 -31.82 11.30 35.89
C TRP A 210 -30.42 11.88 35.59
N SER A 211 -29.55 11.90 36.58
CA SER A 211 -28.14 12.30 36.44
C SER A 211 -27.34 11.68 37.57
N SER A 212 -26.18 11.14 37.26
CA SER A 212 -25.25 10.67 38.27
C SER A 212 -24.40 11.77 38.88
N GLY A 213 -24.32 12.94 38.24
CA GLY A 213 -23.29 13.93 38.56
C GLY A 213 -21.92 13.48 38.03
N ALA A 214 -20.93 14.36 38.09
CA ALA A 214 -19.58 13.99 37.68
C ALA A 214 -18.96 13.03 38.71
N GLN A 215 -18.75 11.79 38.30
CA GLN A 215 -18.15 10.74 39.13
C GLN A 215 -16.63 10.79 39.04
N PRO A 216 -15.90 10.69 40.17
CA PRO A 216 -14.43 10.66 40.17
C PRO A 216 -13.91 9.31 39.64
N GLY A 217 -12.78 9.33 38.94
CA GLY A 217 -12.15 8.12 38.41
C GLY A 217 -10.93 8.42 37.55
N ALA A 218 -10.43 7.42 36.82
CA ALA A 218 -9.39 7.61 35.84
C ALA A 218 -9.96 8.17 34.52
N PRO A 219 -9.28 9.09 33.83
CA PRO A 219 -9.74 9.53 32.51
C PRO A 219 -9.66 8.36 31.51
N TRP A 220 -10.53 8.39 30.51
CA TRP A 220 -10.60 7.33 29.51
C TRP A 220 -9.30 7.23 28.71
N VAL A 221 -8.79 6.01 28.56
CA VAL A 221 -7.61 5.69 27.76
C VAL A 221 -8.06 4.99 26.48
N ALA A 222 -8.14 5.74 25.38
CA ALA A 222 -8.31 5.13 24.06
C ALA A 222 -7.13 4.20 23.77
N SER A 223 -7.40 2.91 23.60
CA SER A 223 -6.36 1.88 23.38
C SER A 223 -5.60 2.11 22.07
N THR A 224 -4.39 1.56 21.96
CA THR A 224 -3.60 1.59 20.72
C THR A 224 -4.36 0.94 19.56
N ALA A 225 -5.18 -0.08 19.83
CA ALA A 225 -6.08 -0.68 18.86
C ALA A 225 -7.16 0.30 18.41
N GLN A 226 -7.87 0.96 19.32
CA GLN A 226 -8.91 1.96 18.99
C GLN A 226 -8.34 3.19 18.26
N ARG A 227 -7.12 3.61 18.59
CA ARG A 227 -6.37 4.63 17.83
C ARG A 227 -5.90 4.13 16.46
N LYS A 228 -5.62 2.83 16.30
CA LYS A 228 -5.31 2.17 15.02
C LYS A 228 -6.57 1.95 14.17
N THR A 229 -7.74 1.69 14.77
CA THR A 229 -9.05 1.58 14.08
C THR A 229 -9.49 2.93 13.53
N ALA A 230 -9.31 4.02 14.29
CA ALA A 230 -9.49 5.40 13.80
C ALA A 230 -8.42 5.83 12.77
N LYS A 231 -7.41 4.98 12.55
CA LYS A 231 -6.38 5.07 11.50
C LYS A 231 -6.70 4.13 10.32
N ARG A 232 -7.95 3.67 10.16
CA ARG A 232 -8.41 3.10 8.89
C ARG A 232 -8.37 4.19 7.83
N GLN A 233 -7.21 4.28 7.19
CA GLN A 233 -6.89 5.13 6.07
C GLN A 233 -7.62 4.61 4.83
N HIS A 234 -8.74 5.23 4.47
CA HIS A 234 -9.09 5.62 3.09
C HIS A 234 -10.46 6.28 3.16
N VAL A 235 -10.59 7.57 2.87
CA VAL A 235 -11.82 8.01 2.23
C VAL A 235 -11.60 7.62 0.78
N ASP A 236 -12.30 6.58 0.34
CA ASP A 236 -12.19 6.12 -1.04
C ASP A 236 -12.34 7.35 -1.96
N PRO A 237 -11.37 7.63 -2.86
CA PRO A 237 -11.37 8.85 -3.68
C PRO A 237 -12.64 9.03 -4.50
N ILE A 238 -13.32 7.92 -4.84
CA ILE A 238 -14.59 7.94 -5.54
C ILE A 238 -15.70 8.41 -4.60
N VAL A 239 -15.73 7.91 -3.36
CA VAL A 239 -16.69 8.36 -2.35
C VAL A 239 -16.49 9.85 -2.03
N ASP A 240 -15.25 10.28 -1.84
CA ASP A 240 -14.92 11.70 -1.62
C ASP A 240 -15.31 12.55 -2.84
N GLY A 241 -14.93 12.12 -4.04
CA GLY A 241 -15.31 12.80 -5.28
C GLY A 241 -16.82 12.91 -5.46
N LEU A 242 -17.57 11.85 -5.17
CA LEU A 242 -19.04 11.86 -5.22
C LEU A 242 -19.64 12.82 -4.19
N MET A 243 -19.07 12.90 -2.98
CA MET A 243 -19.50 13.86 -1.95
C MET A 243 -19.22 15.30 -2.41
N GLN A 244 -18.02 15.57 -2.94
CA GLN A 244 -17.64 16.88 -3.45
C GLN A 244 -18.48 17.32 -4.66
N ALA A 245 -18.86 16.38 -5.53
CA ALA A 245 -19.73 16.63 -6.67
C ALA A 245 -21.22 16.76 -6.28
N GLY A 246 -21.58 16.52 -5.01
CA GLY A 246 -22.96 16.56 -4.54
C GLY A 246 -23.84 15.40 -5.03
N LEU A 247 -23.21 14.30 -5.48
CA LEU A 247 -23.89 13.11 -6.00
C LEU A 247 -24.04 12.02 -4.94
N TYR A 248 -23.22 12.02 -3.88
CA TYR A 248 -23.28 11.02 -2.83
C TYR A 248 -24.60 11.05 -2.05
N LEU A 249 -25.20 9.88 -1.81
CA LEU A 249 -26.42 9.75 -1.01
C LEU A 249 -26.11 9.19 0.38
N HIS A 250 -25.76 7.91 0.47
CA HIS A 250 -25.46 7.23 1.73
C HIS A 250 -24.82 5.85 1.51
N GLU A 251 -24.18 5.33 2.55
CA GLU A 251 -23.68 3.95 2.59
C GLU A 251 -24.83 2.96 2.95
N ASP A 252 -24.80 1.78 2.36
CA ASP A 252 -25.71 0.67 2.65
C ASP A 252 -25.48 0.18 4.08
N LYS A 253 -26.55 0.21 4.88
CA LYS A 253 -26.49 -0.14 6.31
C LYS A 253 -26.27 -1.64 6.56
N GLN A 254 -26.52 -2.48 5.57
CA GLN A 254 -26.39 -3.93 5.66
C GLN A 254 -25.09 -4.43 4.99
N GLN A 255 -24.53 -3.67 4.05
CA GLN A 255 -23.30 -3.99 3.34
C GLN A 255 -22.29 -2.83 3.45
N PRO A 256 -21.44 -2.80 4.49
CA PRO A 256 -20.40 -1.78 4.63
C PRO A 256 -19.47 -1.72 3.42
N GLY A 257 -19.15 -0.52 2.96
CA GLY A 257 -18.39 -0.22 1.73
C GLY A 257 -19.23 -0.22 0.44
N LYS A 258 -20.54 -0.46 0.51
CA LYS A 258 -21.46 -0.24 -0.61
C LYS A 258 -22.13 1.13 -0.46
N HIS A 259 -22.01 1.99 -1.45
CA HIS A 259 -22.47 3.38 -1.43
C HIS A 259 -23.52 3.63 -2.50
N PHE A 260 -24.61 4.28 -2.13
CA PHE A 260 -25.62 4.79 -3.04
C PHE A 260 -25.28 6.23 -3.43
N PHE A 261 -25.43 6.55 -4.71
CA PHE A 261 -25.20 7.89 -5.24
C PHE A 261 -26.16 8.18 -6.41
N ARG A 262 -26.31 9.45 -6.79
CA ARG A 262 -27.09 9.87 -7.96
C ARG A 262 -26.25 9.69 -9.22
N CYS A 263 -26.82 9.05 -10.25
CA CYS A 263 -26.16 8.92 -11.53
C CYS A 263 -25.84 10.32 -12.11
N PRO A 264 -24.59 10.57 -12.57
CA PRO A 264 -24.24 11.83 -13.22
C PRO A 264 -24.94 12.05 -14.57
N PHE A 265 -25.51 11.00 -15.17
CA PHE A 265 -26.23 11.02 -16.45
C PHE A 265 -27.75 10.84 -16.27
N ALA A 266 -28.25 11.17 -15.09
CA ALA A 266 -29.66 11.08 -14.70
C ALA A 266 -30.64 11.72 -15.70
N ASP A 267 -30.23 12.81 -16.36
CA ASP A 267 -31.07 13.56 -17.30
C ASP A 267 -31.33 12.81 -18.61
N ASP A 268 -30.52 11.81 -18.94
CA ASP A 268 -30.60 11.05 -20.19
C ASP A 268 -31.62 9.90 -20.15
N HIS A 269 -32.17 9.55 -18.96
CA HIS A 269 -33.03 8.36 -18.78
C HIS A 269 -34.35 8.61 -18.00
N GLY A 270 -34.83 9.85 -17.91
CA GLY A 270 -36.25 10.18 -17.67
C GLY A 270 -36.82 10.00 -16.25
N THR A 271 -36.34 9.05 -15.43
CA THR A 271 -36.74 8.89 -14.01
C THR A 271 -35.63 8.31 -13.15
N VAL A 272 -35.25 9.02 -12.07
CA VAL A 272 -34.18 8.57 -11.15
C VAL A 272 -34.72 8.39 -9.73
N ASN A 273 -34.61 7.19 -9.19
CA ASN A 273 -34.85 6.85 -7.78
C ASN A 273 -33.51 6.75 -7.03
N GLU A 274 -33.50 7.09 -5.75
CA GLU A 274 -32.32 7.14 -4.85
C GLU A 274 -31.58 5.80 -4.69
N SER A 275 -32.15 4.68 -5.15
CA SER A 275 -31.58 3.33 -5.00
C SER A 275 -31.09 2.71 -6.31
N GLN A 276 -31.02 3.46 -7.41
CA GLN A 276 -30.70 2.89 -8.74
C GLN A 276 -29.21 2.87 -9.06
N THR A 277 -28.37 3.69 -8.44
CA THR A 277 -26.93 3.69 -8.73
C THR A 277 -26.11 3.40 -7.47
N VAL A 278 -25.18 2.46 -7.60
CA VAL A 278 -24.40 1.92 -6.49
C VAL A 278 -22.93 1.85 -6.85
N TYR A 279 -22.09 2.24 -5.91
CA TYR A 279 -20.65 2.06 -5.91
C TYR A 279 -20.26 1.07 -4.81
N TRP A 280 -19.31 0.19 -5.05
CA TRP A 280 -18.70 -0.66 -4.04
C TRP A 280 -17.24 -0.30 -3.89
N GLU A 281 -16.80 -0.02 -2.67
CA GLU A 281 -15.41 0.08 -2.29
C GLU A 281 -14.71 -1.27 -2.44
N GLU A 282 -13.39 -1.20 -2.52
CA GLU A 282 -12.54 -2.37 -2.56
C GLU A 282 -12.79 -3.29 -1.35
N GLY A 283 -13.04 -4.58 -1.61
CA GLY A 283 -13.31 -5.59 -0.58
C GLY A 283 -14.74 -5.62 -0.02
N SER A 284 -15.65 -4.72 -0.46
CA SER A 284 -17.00 -4.59 0.11
C SER A 284 -18.09 -5.42 -0.59
N ARG A 285 -17.83 -5.88 -1.81
CA ARG A 285 -18.79 -6.60 -2.65
C ARG A 285 -18.78 -8.11 -2.37
N THR A 286 -19.94 -8.70 -2.10
CA THR A 286 -20.09 -10.07 -1.53
C THR A 286 -20.68 -11.12 -2.49
N ASP A 287 -20.86 -10.80 -3.78
CA ASP A 287 -21.30 -11.79 -4.78
C ASP A 287 -20.14 -12.66 -5.29
N ALA A 288 -20.39 -13.97 -5.46
CA ALA A 288 -19.37 -15.01 -5.62
C ALA A 288 -18.58 -15.00 -6.95
N LEU A 289 -18.83 -14.03 -7.84
CA LEU A 289 -18.26 -13.99 -9.20
C LEU A 289 -17.33 -12.80 -9.44
N ASP A 290 -17.23 -11.83 -8.52
CA ASP A 290 -16.39 -10.62 -8.70
C ASP A 290 -15.91 -10.03 -7.35
N SER A 291 -15.50 -10.91 -6.45
CA SER A 291 -15.28 -10.60 -5.04
C SER A 291 -14.07 -9.69 -4.81
N GLY A 292 -14.37 -8.44 -4.44
CA GLY A 292 -13.43 -7.53 -3.78
C GLY A 292 -12.90 -6.36 -4.61
N ARG A 293 -13.25 -6.21 -5.90
CA ARG A 293 -12.88 -5.03 -6.70
C ARG A 293 -13.83 -3.86 -6.48
N GLN A 294 -13.33 -2.64 -6.70
CA GLN A 294 -14.19 -1.47 -6.84
C GLN A 294 -15.16 -1.68 -8.02
N ALA A 295 -16.44 -1.35 -7.84
CA ALA A 295 -17.43 -1.52 -8.91
C ALA A 295 -18.50 -0.43 -8.87
N VAL A 296 -19.03 -0.07 -10.04
CA VAL A 296 -20.20 0.81 -10.17
C VAL A 296 -21.27 0.06 -10.94
N LYS A 297 -22.52 0.19 -10.50
CA LYS A 297 -23.69 -0.32 -11.20
C LYS A 297 -24.79 0.73 -11.21
N CYS A 298 -25.29 1.03 -12.41
CA CYS A 298 -26.57 1.70 -12.60
C CYS A 298 -27.64 0.64 -12.91
N LEU A 299 -28.81 0.74 -12.28
CA LEU A 299 -29.95 -0.18 -12.42
C LEU A 299 -31.02 0.35 -13.38
N ASP A 300 -30.77 1.49 -14.05
CA ASP A 300 -31.63 1.96 -15.13
C ASP A 300 -31.45 1.08 -16.37
N ASN A 301 -32.57 0.57 -16.87
CA ASN A 301 -32.65 -0.55 -17.82
C ASN A 301 -32.68 -0.13 -19.30
N GLU A 302 -32.54 1.15 -19.62
CA GLU A 302 -32.39 1.58 -21.01
C GLU A 302 -30.89 1.63 -21.34
N ALA A 303 -30.45 0.66 -22.16
CA ALA A 303 -29.11 0.69 -22.73
C ALA A 303 -28.97 1.94 -23.62
N ASP A 304 -27.76 2.48 -23.72
CA ASP A 304 -27.46 3.50 -24.72
C ASP A 304 -27.81 2.97 -26.13
N HIS A 305 -27.92 3.87 -27.12
CA HIS A 305 -28.23 3.50 -28.50
C HIS A 305 -27.34 2.39 -29.10
N ASP A 306 -26.19 2.10 -28.49
CA ASP A 306 -25.23 1.05 -28.87
C ASP A 306 -25.25 -0.22 -27.99
N GLY A 307 -26.17 -0.34 -27.03
CA GLY A 307 -26.39 -1.55 -26.24
C GLY A 307 -25.43 -1.76 -25.05
N LYS A 308 -24.65 -0.75 -24.64
CA LYS A 308 -23.68 -0.83 -23.53
C LYS A 308 -24.20 -0.16 -22.25
N PRO A 309 -23.66 -0.53 -21.06
CA PRO A 309 -23.97 0.19 -19.81
C PRO A 309 -23.37 1.60 -19.85
N HIS A 310 -24.22 2.62 -19.72
CA HIS A 310 -23.84 4.03 -19.79
C HIS A 310 -22.89 4.46 -18.65
N LEU A 311 -23.00 3.82 -17.48
CA LEU A 311 -22.18 4.13 -16.31
C LEU A 311 -21.30 2.96 -15.88
N THR A 312 -19.99 3.11 -16.11
CA THR A 312 -18.93 2.22 -15.61
C THR A 312 -18.05 2.96 -14.61
N LEU A 313 -17.21 2.24 -13.85
CA LEU A 313 -16.26 2.85 -12.91
C LEU A 313 -15.27 3.80 -13.62
N ALA A 314 -14.82 3.43 -14.82
CA ALA A 314 -13.93 4.27 -15.64
C ALA A 314 -14.62 5.56 -16.10
N VAL A 315 -15.88 5.47 -16.54
CA VAL A 315 -16.69 6.64 -16.94
C VAL A 315 -16.95 7.55 -15.74
N LEU A 316 -17.25 6.99 -14.57
CA LEU A 316 -17.44 7.77 -13.35
C LEU A 316 -16.16 8.51 -12.93
N LYS A 317 -15.00 7.84 -12.96
CA LYS A 317 -13.68 8.45 -12.69
C LYS A 317 -13.38 9.59 -13.66
N ALA A 318 -13.65 9.40 -14.96
CA ALA A 318 -13.46 10.43 -15.97
C ALA A 318 -14.37 11.65 -15.73
N TRP A 319 -15.65 11.42 -15.44
CA TRP A 319 -16.61 12.48 -15.13
C TRP A 319 -16.22 13.28 -13.87
N LEU A 320 -15.82 12.59 -12.79
CA LEU A 320 -15.36 13.23 -11.55
C LEU A 320 -14.12 14.10 -11.79
N ARG A 321 -13.15 13.60 -12.59
CA ARG A 321 -11.95 14.36 -12.98
C ARG A 321 -12.30 15.60 -13.80
N GLU A 322 -13.19 15.49 -14.77
CA GLU A 322 -13.63 16.63 -15.58
C GLU A 322 -14.36 17.69 -14.74
N ARG A 323 -15.23 17.25 -13.82
CA ARG A 323 -16.09 18.14 -13.04
C ARG A 323 -15.37 18.82 -11.87
N LEU A 324 -14.49 18.09 -11.20
CA LEU A 324 -13.83 18.55 -9.98
C LEU A 324 -12.42 19.10 -10.25
N GLY A 325 -11.80 18.74 -11.37
CA GLY A 325 -10.43 19.11 -11.71
C GLY A 325 -9.47 18.68 -10.61
N ASP A 326 -8.59 19.61 -10.20
CA ASP A 326 -7.60 19.41 -9.12
C ASP A 326 -8.21 19.15 -7.74
N ARG A 327 -9.54 19.22 -7.56
CA ARG A 327 -10.21 18.89 -6.29
C ARG A 327 -10.49 17.40 -6.11
N PHE A 328 -10.43 16.62 -7.19
CA PHE A 328 -10.53 15.17 -7.12
C PHE A 328 -9.15 14.57 -6.84
N VAL A 329 -8.88 14.27 -5.56
CA VAL A 329 -7.61 13.67 -5.12
C VAL A 329 -7.66 12.14 -5.29
N GLY A 330 -7.58 11.67 -6.54
CA GLY A 330 -6.81 10.45 -6.81
C GLY A 330 -5.33 10.81 -6.69
N TYR A 331 -4.49 9.94 -6.10
CA TYR A 331 -3.10 10.23 -5.75
C TYR A 331 -2.40 11.18 -6.75
N GLU A 332 -1.86 12.32 -6.32
CA GLU A 332 -1.32 13.33 -7.25
C GLU A 332 0.18 13.11 -7.54
N ARG A 333 0.90 12.47 -6.61
CA ARG A 333 2.33 12.17 -6.71
C ARG A 333 2.62 10.74 -6.30
N LEU A 334 3.74 10.20 -6.78
CA LEU A 334 4.18 8.85 -6.41
C LEU A 334 4.48 8.70 -4.91
N THR A 335 4.82 9.81 -4.23
CA THR A 335 5.07 9.81 -2.79
C THR A 335 3.83 9.61 -1.92
N ASP A 336 2.65 9.85 -2.49
CA ASP A 336 1.36 9.83 -1.78
C ASP A 336 0.86 8.38 -1.60
N PHE A 337 1.42 7.42 -2.34
CA PHE A 337 1.09 6.00 -2.22
C PHE A 337 1.69 5.35 -0.96
N PRO A 338 0.99 4.36 -0.36
CA PRO A 338 1.52 3.57 0.73
C PRO A 338 2.78 2.82 0.31
N ASP A 339 3.74 2.69 1.22
CA ASP A 339 4.96 1.89 0.98
C ASP A 339 4.67 0.41 1.24
N LYS A 340 4.51 -0.35 0.15
CA LYS A 340 4.21 -1.78 0.10
C LYS A 340 5.46 -2.64 -0.10
N ARG A 341 6.66 -2.11 0.13
CA ARG A 341 7.90 -2.87 -0.07
C ARG A 341 7.92 -4.14 0.78
N PRO A 342 8.25 -5.30 0.19
CA PRO A 342 8.39 -6.57 0.91
C PRO A 342 9.42 -6.46 2.03
N GLY A 343 9.12 -7.04 3.21
CA GLY A 343 10.01 -7.01 4.38
C GLY A 343 9.99 -5.70 5.19
N ARG A 344 9.27 -4.66 4.77
CA ARG A 344 9.13 -3.42 5.54
C ARG A 344 8.19 -3.60 6.73
N ARG A 345 8.69 -3.38 7.95
CA ARG A 345 7.86 -3.28 9.16
C ARG A 345 7.06 -1.97 9.13
N VAL A 346 5.73 -2.06 9.19
CA VAL A 346 4.76 -0.95 9.01
C VAL A 346 4.95 0.19 10.02
N ASP A 347 5.55 -0.08 11.18
CA ASP A 347 5.68 0.85 12.32
C ASP A 347 7.10 1.45 12.49
N VAL A 348 8.00 1.30 11.50
CA VAL A 348 9.37 1.83 11.60
C VAL A 348 9.49 3.18 10.87
N PRO A 349 9.94 4.27 11.56
CA PRO A 349 10.20 5.56 10.92
C PRO A 349 11.14 5.46 9.72
N ARG A 350 10.97 6.31 8.71
CA ARG A 350 11.75 6.30 7.45
C ARG A 350 13.27 6.34 7.67
N PHE A 351 13.73 6.99 8.72
CA PHE A 351 15.14 7.11 9.10
C PHE A 351 15.40 6.54 10.50
N ALA A 352 14.77 5.42 10.84
CA ALA A 352 15.00 4.76 12.12
C ALA A 352 16.45 4.29 12.20
N VAL A 353 17.17 4.75 13.23
CA VAL A 353 18.51 4.25 13.55
C VAL A 353 18.37 2.87 14.19
N GLN A 354 19.04 1.87 13.63
CA GLN A 354 19.01 0.50 14.11
C GLN A 354 20.40 0.10 14.63
N SER A 355 20.42 -0.65 15.74
CA SER A 355 21.62 -1.39 16.15
C SER A 355 21.85 -2.60 15.23
N VAL A 356 23.07 -3.16 15.22
CA VAL A 356 23.39 -4.37 14.44
C VAL A 356 22.42 -5.51 14.75
N HIS A 357 22.06 -5.72 16.02
CA HIS A 357 21.10 -6.75 16.41
C HIS A 357 19.71 -6.53 15.78
N GLN A 358 19.21 -5.30 15.79
CA GLN A 358 17.94 -4.95 15.16
C GLN A 358 18.00 -5.04 13.64
N PHE A 359 19.16 -4.73 13.05
CA PHE A 359 19.38 -4.83 11.60
C PHE A 359 19.44 -6.29 11.13
N LEU A 360 19.96 -7.20 11.95
CA LEU A 360 19.99 -8.64 11.66
C LEU A 360 18.64 -9.35 11.92
N ASP A 361 17.73 -8.73 12.69
CA ASP A 361 16.37 -9.22 12.95
C ASP A 361 15.39 -8.89 11.79
N HIS A 362 15.79 -9.24 10.57
CA HIS A 362 15.00 -9.04 9.35
C HIS A 362 14.99 -10.31 8.51
N ASP A 363 13.83 -10.66 7.95
CA ASP A 363 13.73 -11.78 7.02
C ASP A 363 14.54 -11.47 5.74
N PRO A 364 15.34 -12.42 5.23
CA PRO A 364 16.05 -12.23 3.97
C PRO A 364 15.06 -12.02 2.82
N LEU A 365 15.46 -11.23 1.81
CA LEU A 365 14.64 -11.01 0.62
C LEU A 365 14.34 -12.37 -0.06
N PRO A 366 13.06 -12.73 -0.23
CA PRO A 366 12.71 -14.02 -0.80
C PRO A 366 13.04 -14.07 -2.30
N TRP A 367 13.35 -15.26 -2.80
CA TRP A 367 13.48 -15.47 -4.24
C TRP A 367 12.12 -15.39 -4.93
N LEU A 368 12.05 -14.82 -6.14
CA LEU A 368 10.87 -14.94 -7.01
C LEU A 368 10.95 -16.26 -7.79
N ILE A 369 12.12 -16.52 -8.38
CA ILE A 369 12.51 -17.80 -8.95
C ILE A 369 13.84 -18.18 -8.32
N LYS A 370 13.87 -19.30 -7.58
CA LYS A 370 15.03 -19.71 -6.79
C LYS A 370 16.28 -19.78 -7.66
N GLY A 371 17.35 -19.11 -7.25
CA GLY A 371 18.64 -19.08 -7.95
C GLY A 371 18.68 -18.22 -9.23
N VAL A 372 17.55 -17.75 -9.74
CA VAL A 372 17.47 -17.05 -11.05
C VAL A 372 17.10 -15.59 -10.89
N LEU A 373 16.14 -15.31 -10.02
CA LEU A 373 15.61 -13.96 -9.83
C LEU A 373 15.26 -13.76 -8.36
N ALA A 374 16.15 -13.09 -7.64
CA ALA A 374 15.87 -12.62 -6.30
C ALA A 374 14.84 -11.48 -6.35
N ARG A 375 14.04 -11.32 -5.29
CA ARG A 375 13.14 -10.18 -5.18
C ARG A 375 13.99 -8.91 -4.97
N GLY A 376 13.94 -8.01 -5.93
CA GLY A 376 14.66 -6.74 -5.91
C GLY A 376 13.74 -5.54 -6.15
N GLU A 377 14.32 -4.36 -6.18
CA GLU A 377 13.67 -3.12 -6.56
C GLU A 377 13.48 -3.06 -8.09
N ILE A 378 14.60 -3.19 -8.82
CA ILE A 378 14.62 -3.16 -10.28
C ILE A 378 15.54 -4.27 -10.81
N CYS A 379 14.99 -5.16 -11.64
CA CYS A 379 15.73 -6.14 -12.42
C CYS A 379 15.56 -5.84 -13.91
N MET A 380 16.33 -6.47 -14.79
CA MET A 380 16.24 -6.18 -16.23
C MET A 380 16.40 -7.42 -17.09
N ILE A 381 15.66 -7.47 -18.19
CA ILE A 381 15.90 -8.43 -19.28
C ILE A 381 16.43 -7.64 -20.48
N GLN A 382 17.66 -7.92 -20.91
CA GLN A 382 18.32 -7.22 -22.02
C GLN A 382 18.71 -8.15 -23.16
N GLY A 383 19.01 -7.61 -24.33
CA GLY A 383 19.41 -8.40 -25.49
C GLY A 383 19.09 -7.74 -26.83
N GLN A 384 19.67 -8.26 -27.91
CA GLN A 384 19.44 -7.73 -29.26
C GLN A 384 17.96 -7.82 -29.68
N SER A 385 17.57 -7.03 -30.69
CA SER A 385 16.24 -7.15 -31.27
C SER A 385 15.99 -8.54 -31.86
N GLY A 386 14.79 -9.09 -31.64
CA GLY A 386 14.44 -10.44 -32.06
C GLY A 386 15.14 -11.58 -31.32
N ALA A 387 15.85 -11.33 -30.21
CA ALA A 387 16.50 -12.37 -29.41
C ALA A 387 15.54 -13.26 -28.59
N GLY A 388 14.25 -12.91 -28.51
CA GLY A 388 13.25 -13.69 -27.77
C GLY A 388 12.93 -13.19 -26.36
N LYS A 389 13.38 -11.98 -25.98
CA LYS A 389 13.18 -11.40 -24.63
C LYS A 389 11.72 -11.40 -24.15
N SER A 390 10.80 -10.92 -24.98
CA SER A 390 9.38 -10.88 -24.64
C SER A 390 8.77 -12.27 -24.45
N PHE A 391 9.23 -13.26 -25.23
CA PHE A 391 8.80 -14.65 -25.07
C PHE A 391 9.31 -15.22 -23.75
N LEU A 392 10.56 -14.96 -23.39
CA LEU A 392 11.13 -15.31 -22.09
C LEU A 392 10.35 -14.67 -20.94
N ALA A 393 10.11 -13.35 -21.02
CA ALA A 393 9.38 -12.63 -19.98
C ALA A 393 7.95 -13.18 -19.78
N LEU A 394 7.25 -13.50 -20.87
CA LEU A 394 5.93 -14.12 -20.82
C LEU A 394 5.97 -15.54 -20.23
N ASP A 395 6.97 -16.37 -20.57
CA ASP A 395 7.11 -17.70 -19.95
C ASP A 395 7.47 -17.63 -18.45
N MET A 396 8.34 -16.70 -18.06
CA MET A 396 8.62 -16.43 -16.65
C MET A 396 7.34 -15.99 -15.91
N ALA A 397 6.57 -15.05 -16.48
CA ALA A 397 5.29 -14.61 -15.93
C ALA A 397 4.31 -15.77 -15.76
N ARG A 398 4.21 -16.67 -16.75
CA ARG A 398 3.41 -17.91 -16.65
C ARG A 398 3.83 -18.78 -15.48
N CYS A 399 5.12 -19.06 -15.34
CA CYS A 399 5.63 -19.88 -14.23
C CYS A 399 5.32 -19.23 -12.88
N MET A 400 5.52 -17.91 -12.77
CA MET A 400 5.25 -17.12 -11.58
C MET A 400 3.77 -17.14 -11.16
N VAL A 401 2.85 -16.92 -12.10
CA VAL A 401 1.40 -16.92 -11.81
C VAL A 401 0.89 -18.32 -11.49
N THR A 402 1.36 -19.33 -12.22
CA THR A 402 0.92 -20.71 -12.03
C THR A 402 1.56 -21.39 -10.81
N GLY A 403 2.69 -20.86 -10.33
CA GLY A 403 3.54 -21.47 -9.31
C GLY A 403 4.31 -22.69 -9.83
N GLN A 404 4.34 -22.90 -11.14
CA GLN A 404 5.10 -24.00 -11.75
C GLN A 404 6.59 -23.68 -11.81
N PRO A 405 7.48 -24.68 -11.68
CA PRO A 405 8.90 -24.46 -11.81
C PRO A 405 9.27 -23.83 -13.16
N TRP A 406 10.12 -22.81 -13.12
CA TRP A 406 10.71 -22.22 -14.32
C TRP A 406 11.97 -22.99 -14.70
N ASN A 407 11.93 -23.75 -15.79
CA ASN A 407 13.04 -24.62 -16.24
C ASN A 407 13.65 -25.49 -15.10
N GLY A 408 12.77 -26.12 -14.31
CA GLY A 408 13.17 -26.94 -13.14
C GLY A 408 13.48 -26.14 -11.86
N MET A 409 13.61 -24.82 -11.94
CA MET A 409 13.86 -23.96 -10.78
C MET A 409 12.54 -23.60 -10.09
N ALA A 410 12.48 -23.78 -8.77
CA ALA A 410 11.27 -23.53 -8.01
C ALA A 410 10.87 -22.04 -8.00
N VAL A 411 9.58 -21.78 -8.22
CA VAL A 411 8.94 -20.48 -7.99
C VAL A 411 8.43 -20.44 -6.55
N THR A 412 8.60 -19.31 -5.87
CA THR A 412 8.16 -19.16 -4.46
C THR A 412 6.65 -18.95 -4.38
N GLY A 413 5.90 -20.03 -4.51
CA GLY A 413 4.44 -20.00 -4.52
C GLY A 413 3.86 -19.41 -5.79
N ARG A 414 2.57 -19.02 -5.74
CA ARG A 414 1.90 -18.29 -6.82
C ARG A 414 2.08 -16.79 -6.60
N LEU A 415 2.54 -16.08 -7.62
CA LEU A 415 2.86 -14.66 -7.56
C LEU A 415 1.86 -13.84 -8.37
N ARG A 416 1.58 -12.62 -7.93
CA ARG A 416 0.76 -11.65 -8.68
C ARG A 416 1.66 -10.91 -9.67
N VAL A 417 1.40 -11.08 -10.95
CA VAL A 417 2.27 -10.55 -12.01
C VAL A 417 1.52 -9.52 -12.85
N GLY A 418 2.15 -8.37 -13.06
CA GLY A 418 1.73 -7.36 -14.03
C GLY A 418 2.62 -7.34 -15.27
N TYR A 419 2.08 -6.85 -16.38
CA TYR A 419 2.79 -6.73 -17.65
C TYR A 419 2.34 -5.48 -18.42
N ILE A 420 3.25 -4.52 -18.61
CA ILE A 420 3.04 -3.36 -19.48
C ILE A 420 3.50 -3.73 -20.90
N ALA A 421 2.54 -3.92 -21.80
CA ALA A 421 2.77 -4.19 -23.21
C ALA A 421 2.87 -2.87 -23.99
N ALA A 422 3.94 -2.10 -23.71
CA ALA A 422 4.19 -0.82 -24.36
C ALA A 422 4.45 -0.95 -25.86
N GLU A 423 4.93 -2.12 -26.32
CA GLU A 423 5.17 -2.39 -27.73
C GLU A 423 4.39 -3.60 -28.23
N GLY A 424 3.76 -3.47 -29.41
CA GLY A 424 3.21 -4.61 -30.14
C GLY A 424 2.12 -5.39 -29.39
N VAL A 425 1.14 -4.69 -28.80
CA VAL A 425 0.01 -5.31 -28.04
C VAL A 425 -0.64 -6.49 -28.79
N ALA A 426 -0.89 -6.35 -30.09
CA ALA A 426 -1.44 -7.43 -30.91
C ALA A 426 -0.53 -8.67 -30.95
N SER A 427 0.79 -8.47 -31.00
CA SER A 427 1.78 -9.54 -30.94
C SER A 427 1.79 -10.22 -29.57
N ILE A 428 1.73 -9.45 -28.48
CA ILE A 428 1.61 -9.99 -27.12
C ILE A 428 0.34 -10.84 -26.97
N ARG A 429 -0.81 -10.39 -27.48
CA ARG A 429 -2.05 -11.17 -27.48
C ARG A 429 -1.88 -12.52 -28.18
N ARG A 430 -1.27 -12.54 -29.38
CA ARG A 430 -0.99 -13.78 -30.13
C ARG A 430 -0.07 -14.73 -29.35
N ARG A 431 0.94 -14.19 -28.64
CA ARG A 431 1.85 -14.98 -27.79
C ARG A 431 1.13 -15.59 -26.60
N VAL A 432 0.26 -14.84 -25.94
CA VAL A 432 -0.58 -15.35 -24.84
C VAL A 432 -1.52 -16.45 -25.34
N GLN A 433 -2.14 -16.28 -26.51
CA GLN A 433 -2.99 -17.32 -27.12
C GLN A 433 -2.21 -18.62 -27.41
N ALA A 434 -1.01 -18.51 -28.00
CA ALA A 434 -0.15 -19.66 -28.24
C ALA A 434 0.25 -20.35 -26.94
N MET A 435 0.56 -19.59 -25.90
CA MET A 435 0.89 -20.10 -24.58
C MET A 435 -0.28 -20.86 -23.95
N LEU A 436 -1.48 -20.27 -23.92
CA LEU A 436 -2.68 -20.92 -23.41
C LEU A 436 -2.95 -22.24 -24.12
N LYS A 437 -2.85 -22.26 -25.46
CA LYS A 437 -3.04 -23.46 -26.27
C LYS A 437 -1.96 -24.52 -26.00
N HIS A 438 -0.70 -24.14 -25.99
CA HIS A 438 0.43 -25.06 -25.83
C HIS A 438 0.44 -25.72 -24.45
N PHE A 439 0.31 -24.92 -23.39
CA PHE A 439 0.32 -25.41 -22.01
C PHE A 439 -1.06 -25.91 -21.55
N LYS A 440 -2.07 -25.91 -22.43
CA LYS A 440 -3.45 -26.33 -22.15
C LYS A 440 -4.02 -25.61 -20.93
N LEU A 441 -3.73 -24.32 -20.83
CA LEU A 441 -4.20 -23.44 -19.77
C LEU A 441 -5.46 -22.70 -20.22
N LYS A 442 -6.37 -22.48 -19.29
CA LYS A 442 -7.46 -21.52 -19.47
C LYS A 442 -7.00 -20.12 -19.11
N PRO A 443 -7.57 -19.05 -19.70
CA PRO A 443 -7.22 -17.67 -19.39
C PRO A 443 -7.21 -17.36 -17.89
N GLU A 444 -8.15 -17.90 -17.12
CA GLU A 444 -8.30 -17.64 -15.68
C GLU A 444 -7.16 -18.25 -14.85
N GLN A 445 -6.43 -19.23 -15.40
CA GLN A 445 -5.27 -19.83 -14.76
C GLN A 445 -3.99 -19.01 -14.97
N LEU A 446 -4.02 -18.08 -15.93
CA LEU A 446 -2.94 -17.17 -16.29
C LEU A 446 -3.35 -15.72 -16.00
N ASP A 447 -3.71 -15.47 -14.74
CA ASP A 447 -4.14 -14.16 -14.21
C ASP A 447 -2.98 -13.16 -14.12
N ILE A 448 -2.48 -12.75 -15.30
CA ILE A 448 -1.51 -11.67 -15.46
C ILE A 448 -2.29 -10.36 -15.69
N VAL A 449 -1.98 -9.32 -14.91
CA VAL A 449 -2.58 -7.99 -15.08
C VAL A 449 -1.86 -7.27 -16.22
N PHE A 450 -2.54 -7.06 -17.36
CA PHE A 450 -1.96 -6.36 -18.50
C PHE A 450 -2.31 -4.87 -18.53
N ILE A 451 -1.31 -4.01 -18.75
CA ILE A 451 -1.49 -2.64 -19.23
C ILE A 451 -1.14 -2.66 -20.72
N ALA A 452 -2.16 -2.59 -21.57
CA ALA A 452 -2.03 -2.66 -23.03
C ALA A 452 -1.78 -1.27 -23.66
N ASP A 453 -0.86 -0.50 -23.07
CA ASP A 453 -0.50 0.85 -23.47
C ASP A 453 0.98 1.12 -23.18
N ALA A 454 1.52 2.23 -23.68
CA ALA A 454 2.90 2.68 -23.53
C ALA A 454 3.00 3.93 -22.64
N PRO A 455 2.84 3.79 -21.31
CA PRO A 455 2.94 4.94 -20.40
C PRO A 455 4.36 5.49 -20.37
N SER A 456 4.49 6.81 -20.20
CA SER A 456 5.79 7.46 -20.06
C SER A 456 6.31 7.32 -18.63
N LEU A 457 7.39 6.56 -18.44
CA LEU A 457 8.11 6.48 -17.17
C LEU A 457 8.86 7.77 -16.83
N ALA A 458 9.00 8.69 -17.78
CA ALA A 458 9.56 10.03 -17.50
C ALA A 458 8.51 10.99 -16.93
N ASP A 459 7.22 10.72 -17.13
CA ASP A 459 6.11 11.53 -16.60
C ASP A 459 5.59 10.90 -15.30
N GLU A 460 5.70 11.64 -14.19
CA GLU A 460 5.20 11.19 -12.89
C GLU A 460 3.68 10.93 -12.94
N LYS A 461 2.91 11.67 -13.74
CA LYS A 461 1.45 11.49 -13.86
C LYS A 461 1.08 10.14 -14.46
N ASP A 462 1.82 9.69 -15.46
CA ASP A 462 1.62 8.35 -16.03
C ASP A 462 2.03 7.27 -15.03
N CYS A 463 3.10 7.50 -14.27
CA CYS A 463 3.53 6.57 -13.22
C CYS A 463 2.51 6.45 -12.08
N VAL A 464 1.88 7.56 -11.68
CA VAL A 464 0.74 7.58 -10.76
C VAL A 464 -0.41 6.72 -11.32
N ARG A 465 -0.78 6.90 -12.59
CA ARG A 465 -1.85 6.12 -13.24
C ARG A 465 -1.52 4.62 -13.30
N ILE A 466 -0.25 4.25 -13.51
CA ILE A 466 0.19 2.85 -13.42
C ILE A 466 -0.09 2.32 -12.01
N CYS A 467 0.31 3.04 -10.96
CA CYS A 467 0.08 2.63 -9.58
C CYS A 467 -1.42 2.50 -9.26
N GLU A 468 -2.25 3.44 -9.68
CA GLU A 468 -3.71 3.38 -9.53
C GLU A 468 -4.28 2.13 -10.21
N ALA A 469 -3.97 1.92 -11.50
CA ALA A 469 -4.46 0.80 -12.29
C ALA A 469 -4.04 -0.56 -11.69
N VAL A 470 -2.80 -0.64 -11.19
CA VAL A 470 -2.29 -1.84 -10.53
C VAL A 470 -3.05 -2.12 -9.23
N LEU A 471 -3.22 -1.12 -8.37
CA LEU A 471 -3.90 -1.32 -7.10
C LEU A 471 -5.37 -1.68 -7.30
N GLU A 472 -6.06 -1.00 -8.22
CA GLU A 472 -7.45 -1.30 -8.61
C GLU A 472 -7.60 -2.72 -9.18
N ALA A 473 -6.68 -3.16 -10.03
CA ALA A 473 -6.71 -4.51 -10.58
C ALA A 473 -6.42 -5.60 -9.54
N THR A 474 -5.82 -5.25 -8.39
CA THR A 474 -5.27 -6.21 -7.43
C THR A 474 -5.90 -6.17 -6.04
N ASN A 475 -7.00 -5.47 -5.84
CA ASN A 475 -7.64 -5.56 -4.53
C ASN A 475 -6.99 -4.63 -3.50
N GLY A 476 -6.17 -3.67 -3.95
CA GLY A 476 -5.26 -2.90 -3.12
C GLY A 476 -4.07 -3.72 -2.64
N ALA A 477 -3.97 -5.00 -3.00
CA ALA A 477 -2.90 -5.88 -2.57
C ALA A 477 -1.56 -5.52 -3.23
N GLY A 478 -1.59 -4.94 -4.43
CA GLY A 478 -0.42 -4.69 -5.26
C GLY A 478 0.05 -5.94 -6.01
N LEU A 479 1.29 -5.92 -6.47
CA LEU A 479 1.88 -6.98 -7.30
C LEU A 479 3.19 -7.48 -6.70
N ASP A 480 3.61 -8.67 -7.09
CA ASP A 480 4.92 -9.22 -6.75
C ASP A 480 5.96 -8.87 -7.80
N VAL A 481 5.56 -8.83 -9.08
CA VAL A 481 6.42 -8.55 -10.24
C VAL A 481 5.66 -7.71 -11.27
N MET A 482 6.34 -6.77 -11.91
CA MET A 482 5.83 -6.00 -13.05
C MET A 482 6.85 -6.03 -14.19
N PHE A 483 6.48 -6.62 -15.33
CA PHE A 483 7.28 -6.57 -16.56
C PHE A 483 6.94 -5.31 -17.37
N ILE A 484 7.94 -4.67 -17.97
CA ILE A 484 7.75 -3.48 -18.83
C ILE A 484 8.38 -3.75 -20.20
N ASP A 485 7.55 -4.09 -21.19
CA ASP A 485 7.98 -4.46 -22.55
C ASP A 485 7.58 -3.38 -23.58
N THR A 486 8.46 -2.46 -23.97
CA THR A 486 9.88 -2.31 -23.63
C THR A 486 10.16 -1.04 -22.83
N LEU A 487 11.32 -0.99 -22.17
CA LEU A 487 11.81 0.20 -21.49
C LEU A 487 11.91 1.38 -22.46
N ALA A 488 12.50 1.17 -23.63
CA ALA A 488 12.72 2.21 -24.64
C ALA A 488 11.42 2.87 -25.10
N ARG A 489 10.36 2.08 -25.26
CA ARG A 489 9.05 2.61 -25.62
C ARG A 489 8.40 3.39 -24.48
N SER A 490 8.64 2.96 -23.24
CA SER A 490 8.13 3.62 -22.03
C SER A 490 8.97 4.82 -21.61
N THR A 491 10.13 5.06 -22.23
CA THR A 491 10.98 6.24 -22.02
C THR A 491 11.15 7.05 -23.30
N ALA A 492 10.15 7.01 -24.19
CA ALA A 492 10.19 7.74 -25.47
C ALA A 492 10.43 9.24 -25.23
N GLY A 493 11.43 9.80 -25.92
CA GLY A 493 11.84 11.20 -25.77
C GLY A 493 12.91 11.44 -24.70
N VAL A 494 13.31 10.43 -23.93
CA VAL A 494 14.47 10.47 -23.01
C VAL A 494 15.72 10.01 -23.75
N ASN A 495 16.84 10.71 -23.57
CA ASN A 495 18.11 10.22 -24.09
C ASN A 495 18.66 9.07 -23.21
N GLU A 496 18.51 7.83 -23.69
CA GLU A 496 18.96 6.62 -22.99
C GLU A 496 20.47 6.57 -22.69
N ASN A 497 21.26 7.42 -23.36
CA ASN A 497 22.71 7.49 -23.21
C ASN A 497 23.16 8.62 -22.26
N SER A 498 22.22 9.36 -21.65
CA SER A 498 22.52 10.47 -20.74
C SER A 498 22.00 10.19 -19.32
N SER A 499 22.34 11.09 -18.39
CA SER A 499 21.81 11.07 -17.02
C SER A 499 20.29 11.31 -16.94
N GLU A 500 19.62 11.65 -18.05
CA GLU A 500 18.16 11.77 -18.10
C GLU A 500 17.45 10.46 -17.74
N MET A 501 18.11 9.30 -17.96
CA MET A 501 17.59 8.00 -17.53
C MET A 501 17.40 7.86 -16.02
N SER A 502 18.01 8.74 -15.22
CA SER A 502 17.82 8.73 -13.77
C SER A 502 16.38 9.01 -13.33
N VAL A 503 15.59 9.75 -14.14
CA VAL A 503 14.19 10.07 -13.79
C VAL A 503 13.29 8.83 -13.94
N PRO A 504 13.25 8.15 -15.10
CA PRO A 504 12.53 6.88 -15.23
C PRO A 504 12.91 5.82 -14.19
N LEU A 505 14.20 5.69 -13.88
CA LEU A 505 14.66 4.73 -12.87
C LEU A 505 14.15 5.07 -11.46
N LYS A 506 14.13 6.36 -11.08
CA LYS A 506 13.53 6.82 -9.82
C LYS A 506 12.01 6.59 -9.78
N HIS A 507 11.33 6.74 -10.90
CA HIS A 507 9.90 6.44 -10.96
C HIS A 507 9.63 4.94 -10.84
N LEU A 508 10.43 4.07 -11.47
CA LEU A 508 10.35 2.62 -11.26
C LEU A 508 10.56 2.23 -9.79
N ALA A 509 11.56 2.82 -9.12
CA ALA A 509 11.78 2.66 -7.68
C ALA A 509 10.55 3.08 -6.85
N ALA A 510 9.90 4.17 -7.22
CA ALA A 510 8.71 4.66 -6.54
C ALA A 510 7.46 3.79 -6.84
N ILE A 511 7.33 3.25 -8.06
CA ILE A 511 6.29 2.27 -8.42
C ILE A 511 6.51 0.97 -7.62
N HIS A 512 7.76 0.49 -7.50
CA HIS A 512 8.11 -0.62 -6.61
C HIS A 512 7.63 -0.35 -5.19
N ARG A 513 7.91 0.85 -4.66
CA ARG A 513 7.44 1.26 -3.34
C ARG A 513 5.92 1.24 -3.23
N ALA A 514 5.21 1.82 -4.20
CA ALA A 514 3.76 1.96 -4.18
C ALA A 514 3.01 0.62 -4.34
N THR A 515 3.55 -0.30 -5.14
CA THR A 515 2.87 -1.53 -5.56
C THR A 515 3.43 -2.80 -4.91
N GLY A 516 4.65 -2.75 -4.37
CA GLY A 516 5.38 -3.92 -3.86
C GLY A 516 6.08 -4.75 -4.94
N ALA A 517 5.89 -4.43 -6.22
CA ALA A 517 6.39 -5.23 -7.33
C ALA A 517 7.86 -4.99 -7.63
N THR A 518 8.61 -6.06 -7.85
CA THR A 518 9.91 -5.97 -8.54
C THR A 518 9.68 -5.53 -9.98
N GLN A 519 10.30 -4.41 -10.38
CA GLN A 519 10.15 -3.88 -11.74
C GLN A 519 11.14 -4.59 -12.68
N ILE A 520 10.66 -5.07 -13.83
CA ILE A 520 11.47 -5.80 -14.82
C ILE A 520 11.32 -5.15 -16.21
N PRO A 521 11.97 -4.00 -16.46
CA PRO A 521 12.12 -3.46 -17.80
C PRO A 521 12.80 -4.44 -18.78
N ILE A 522 12.28 -4.47 -20.01
CA ILE A 522 12.87 -5.17 -21.14
C ILE A 522 13.62 -4.16 -22.01
N HIS A 523 14.93 -4.36 -22.17
CA HIS A 523 15.82 -3.41 -22.83
C HIS A 523 16.51 -4.01 -24.07
N HIS A 524 16.78 -3.17 -25.06
CA HIS A 524 17.49 -3.57 -26.27
C HIS A 524 18.98 -3.26 -26.16
N LEU A 525 19.84 -4.22 -26.47
CA LEU A 525 21.27 -3.94 -26.64
C LEU A 525 21.53 -3.43 -28.06
N GLY A 526 22.35 -2.38 -28.18
CA GLY A 526 22.83 -1.83 -29.45
C GLY A 526 23.72 -2.81 -30.24
N LYS A 527 24.02 -2.46 -31.51
CA LYS A 527 24.76 -3.32 -32.45
C LYS A 527 26.25 -3.56 -32.10
N ASP A 528 26.87 -2.76 -31.22
CA ASP A 528 28.26 -2.95 -30.78
C ASP A 528 28.32 -3.67 -29.43
N THR A 529 28.22 -5.00 -29.45
CA THR A 529 28.31 -5.84 -28.24
C THR A 529 29.72 -5.91 -27.64
N GLU A 530 30.76 -5.59 -28.41
CA GLU A 530 32.17 -5.65 -27.96
C GLU A 530 32.66 -4.39 -27.22
N ARG A 531 31.89 -3.29 -27.23
CA ARG A 531 32.27 -2.03 -26.54
C ARG A 531 31.45 -1.70 -25.29
N GLY A 532 30.65 -2.65 -24.80
CA GLY A 532 29.67 -2.40 -23.75
C GLY A 532 28.40 -1.78 -24.33
N GLY A 533 27.24 -2.20 -23.81
CA GLY A 533 25.94 -1.80 -24.34
C GLY A 533 25.81 -0.28 -24.50
N ARG A 534 25.20 0.16 -25.61
CA ARG A 534 24.69 1.53 -25.70
C ARG A 534 23.71 1.75 -24.55
N GLY A 535 23.98 2.77 -23.74
CA GLY A 535 23.22 3.12 -22.55
C GLY A 535 24.10 3.91 -21.60
N TRP A 536 23.51 4.81 -20.82
CA TRP A 536 24.20 5.45 -19.71
C TRP A 536 24.80 4.37 -18.79
N SER A 537 26.09 4.46 -18.48
CA SER A 537 26.81 3.47 -17.66
C SER A 537 26.24 3.27 -16.25
N GLY A 538 25.30 4.12 -15.82
CA GLY A 538 24.56 3.98 -14.57
C GLY A 538 23.39 2.99 -14.62
N ILE A 539 22.85 2.63 -15.79
CA ILE A 539 21.72 1.68 -15.87
C ILE A 539 22.12 0.34 -15.22
N PRO A 540 23.25 -0.30 -15.57
CA PRO A 540 23.63 -1.54 -14.89
C PRO A 540 23.90 -1.37 -13.40
N ALA A 541 24.30 -0.18 -12.92
CA ALA A 541 24.60 0.07 -11.52
C ALA A 541 23.32 0.02 -10.65
N ASP A 542 22.21 0.54 -11.17
CA ASP A 542 20.92 0.62 -10.47
C ASP A 542 20.11 -0.69 -10.50
N MET A 543 20.51 -1.69 -11.31
CA MET A 543 19.81 -2.98 -11.38
C MET A 543 20.27 -3.96 -10.29
N ASP A 544 19.35 -4.70 -9.69
CA ASP A 544 19.65 -5.80 -8.77
C ASP A 544 20.03 -7.09 -9.49
N THR A 545 19.41 -7.34 -10.64
CA THR A 545 19.66 -8.53 -11.48
C THR A 545 19.49 -8.17 -12.95
N ILE A 546 20.40 -8.65 -13.80
CA ILE A 546 20.31 -8.50 -15.25
C ILE A 546 20.32 -9.89 -15.87
N LEU A 547 19.31 -10.19 -16.68
CA LEU A 547 19.23 -11.36 -17.54
C LEU A 547 19.47 -10.92 -18.98
N GLU A 548 20.48 -11.49 -19.63
CA GLU A 548 20.82 -11.19 -21.01
C GLU A 548 20.44 -12.33 -21.95
N VAL A 549 19.66 -12.01 -22.98
CA VAL A 549 19.22 -12.94 -24.01
C VAL A 549 19.96 -12.68 -25.31
N SER A 550 20.59 -13.71 -25.85
CA SER A 550 21.35 -13.68 -27.10
C SER A 550 20.92 -14.79 -28.04
N LYS A 551 21.06 -14.59 -29.36
CA LYS A 551 20.88 -15.64 -30.34
C LYS A 551 22.12 -16.54 -30.35
N GLY A 552 21.92 -17.85 -30.30
CA GLY A 552 22.95 -18.88 -30.43
C GLY A 552 23.05 -19.40 -31.87
N ALA A 553 23.64 -20.58 -32.03
CA ALA A 553 23.70 -21.27 -33.32
C ALA A 553 22.32 -21.81 -33.70
N GLY A 554 21.97 -21.70 -34.99
CA GLY A 554 20.68 -22.14 -35.51
C GLY A 554 19.51 -21.35 -34.89
N ASP A 555 18.51 -22.07 -34.39
CA ASP A 555 17.35 -21.50 -33.70
C ASP A 555 17.53 -21.44 -32.17
N THR A 556 18.68 -21.82 -31.60
CA THR A 556 18.85 -21.76 -30.14
C THR A 556 19.04 -20.32 -29.66
N ARG A 557 18.47 -19.99 -28.50
CA ARG A 557 18.65 -18.73 -27.77
C ARG A 557 19.31 -19.03 -26.42
N THR A 558 20.17 -18.14 -25.93
CA THR A 558 20.91 -18.31 -24.68
C THR A 558 20.61 -17.18 -23.71
N ILE A 559 20.34 -17.53 -22.45
CA ILE A 559 20.15 -16.63 -21.32
C ILE A 559 21.42 -16.64 -20.48
N LYS A 560 21.90 -15.45 -20.10
CA LYS A 560 23.04 -15.25 -19.19
C LYS A 560 22.64 -14.33 -18.05
N VAL A 561 23.34 -14.44 -16.93
CA VAL A 561 23.18 -13.54 -15.77
C VAL A 561 24.45 -12.69 -15.63
N PRO A 562 24.60 -11.59 -16.40
CA PRO A 562 25.78 -10.72 -16.29
C PRO A 562 25.87 -9.92 -14.98
N LYS A 563 24.78 -9.79 -14.22
CA LYS A 563 24.77 -9.14 -12.91
C LYS A 563 23.75 -9.82 -12.01
N GLN A 564 24.13 -10.16 -10.79
CA GLN A 564 23.21 -10.59 -9.74
C GLN A 564 23.72 -10.16 -8.36
N ARG A 565 22.95 -9.32 -7.66
CA ARG A 565 23.32 -8.81 -6.33
C ARG A 565 23.46 -9.94 -5.30
N ASP A 566 22.50 -10.86 -5.28
CA ASP A 566 22.35 -11.87 -4.24
C ASP A 566 22.30 -13.30 -4.81
N GLY A 567 23.23 -13.67 -5.70
CA GLY A 567 23.22 -14.97 -6.36
C GLY A 567 24.38 -15.23 -7.32
N ASP A 568 24.27 -16.31 -8.10
CA ASP A 568 25.32 -16.78 -8.99
C ASP A 568 25.21 -16.15 -10.40
N GLU A 569 26.28 -15.50 -10.85
CA GLU A 569 26.39 -14.88 -12.18
C GLU A 569 26.89 -15.87 -13.25
N SER A 570 27.28 -17.08 -12.86
CA SER A 570 27.75 -18.15 -13.75
C SER A 570 26.61 -18.83 -14.52
N LEU A 571 25.35 -18.63 -14.11
CA LEU A 571 24.19 -19.36 -14.60
C LEU A 571 23.86 -19.06 -16.06
N ARG A 572 23.65 -20.11 -16.85
CA ARG A 572 23.32 -20.03 -18.27
C ARG A 572 22.19 -21.01 -18.57
N TRP A 573 21.29 -20.62 -19.47
CA TRP A 573 20.24 -21.48 -19.97
C TRP A 573 20.10 -21.35 -21.48
N SER A 574 19.59 -22.38 -22.12
CA SER A 574 19.26 -22.37 -23.54
C SER A 574 17.79 -22.71 -23.76
N PHE A 575 17.20 -22.04 -24.74
CA PHE A 575 15.82 -22.27 -25.13
C PHE A 575 15.62 -22.04 -26.62
N GLU A 576 14.54 -22.60 -27.13
CA GLU A 576 14.04 -22.42 -28.48
C GLU A 576 12.63 -21.85 -28.45
N LEU A 577 12.22 -21.26 -29.57
CA LEU A 577 10.87 -20.76 -29.81
C LEU A 577 10.18 -21.77 -30.72
N VAL A 578 9.27 -22.54 -30.14
CA VAL A 578 8.48 -23.54 -30.84
C VAL A 578 7.23 -22.87 -31.40
N SER A 579 7.01 -22.99 -32.70
CA SER A 579 5.83 -22.44 -33.36
C SER A 579 4.56 -23.17 -32.94
N VAL A 580 3.49 -22.41 -32.67
CA VAL A 580 2.18 -22.90 -32.25
C VAL A 580 1.11 -22.23 -33.12
N PRO A 581 0.27 -23.01 -33.83
CA PRO A 581 -0.83 -22.46 -34.60
C PRO A 581 -1.92 -21.93 -33.66
N ILE A 582 -2.37 -20.70 -33.85
CA ILE A 582 -3.37 -20.04 -33.00
C ILE A 582 -4.71 -19.80 -33.69
N GLY A 583 -4.78 -19.94 -35.01
CA GLY A 583 -6.02 -19.81 -35.78
C GLY A 583 -5.76 -19.66 -37.27
N GLN A 584 -6.76 -19.16 -37.98
CA GLN A 584 -6.66 -18.73 -39.38
C GLN A 584 -7.01 -17.25 -39.48
N ASP A 585 -6.44 -16.54 -40.46
CA ASP A 585 -6.82 -15.16 -40.77
C ASP A 585 -7.99 -15.09 -41.75
N GLU A 586 -8.29 -13.88 -42.24
CA GLU A 586 -9.41 -13.61 -43.14
C GLU A 586 -9.27 -14.31 -44.50
N ASP A 587 -8.04 -14.62 -44.91
CA ASP A 587 -7.72 -15.31 -46.15
C ASP A 587 -7.64 -16.84 -45.97
N GLY A 588 -7.85 -17.33 -44.74
CA GLY A 588 -7.77 -18.74 -44.38
C GLY A 588 -6.34 -19.24 -44.16
N GLU A 589 -5.35 -18.35 -44.11
CA GLU A 589 -3.94 -18.72 -43.84
C GLU A 589 -3.73 -18.97 -42.34
N GLU A 590 -2.86 -19.93 -42.02
CA GLU A 590 -2.59 -20.30 -40.64
C GLU A 590 -1.82 -19.19 -39.91
N VAL A 591 -2.45 -18.61 -38.89
CA VAL A 591 -1.80 -17.67 -37.99
C VAL A 591 -1.07 -18.46 -36.90
N THR A 592 0.23 -18.25 -36.80
CA THR A 592 1.09 -18.88 -35.79
C THR A 592 1.68 -17.85 -34.82
N SER A 593 2.03 -18.30 -33.62
CA SER A 593 2.95 -17.60 -32.72
C SER A 593 3.92 -18.62 -32.13
N ALA A 594 4.72 -18.26 -31.12
CA ALA A 594 5.69 -19.19 -30.54
C ALA A 594 5.67 -19.23 -29.01
N VAL A 595 6.19 -20.31 -28.45
CA VAL A 595 6.37 -20.53 -27.01
C VAL A 595 7.81 -20.93 -26.71
N VAL A 596 8.26 -20.68 -25.49
CA VAL A 596 9.60 -21.07 -25.04
C VAL A 596 9.63 -22.56 -24.74
N ALA A 597 10.58 -23.28 -25.33
CA ALA A 597 10.93 -24.64 -24.98
C ALA A 597 12.39 -24.68 -24.53
N TYR A 598 12.63 -25.10 -23.29
CA TYR A 598 13.98 -25.25 -22.77
C TYR A 598 14.59 -26.58 -23.26
N SER A 599 15.86 -26.56 -23.62
CA SER A 599 16.63 -27.80 -23.77
C SER A 599 16.92 -28.39 -22.39
N GLU A 600 17.21 -29.70 -22.31
CA GLU A 600 17.67 -30.31 -21.05
C GLU A 600 18.77 -29.46 -20.41
N PHE A 601 18.71 -29.36 -19.08
CA PHE A 601 19.50 -28.46 -18.25
C PHE A 601 21.00 -28.69 -18.47
N ALA A 602 21.59 -27.97 -19.41
CA ALA A 602 23.03 -27.83 -19.49
C ALA A 602 23.40 -26.74 -18.48
N GLN A 603 23.69 -27.15 -17.23
CA GLN A 603 24.53 -26.37 -16.34
C GLN A 603 25.94 -26.34 -16.96
N ALA A 604 26.09 -25.65 -18.09
CA ALA A 604 27.39 -25.33 -18.61
C ALA A 604 27.93 -24.25 -17.68
N ALA A 605 28.52 -24.68 -16.56
CA ALA A 605 29.47 -23.91 -15.81
C ALA A 605 30.54 -23.49 -16.81
N HIS A 606 30.37 -22.31 -17.41
CA HIS A 606 31.42 -21.76 -18.24
C HIS A 606 32.45 -21.25 -17.24
N GLU A 607 33.40 -22.11 -16.90
CA GLU A 607 34.62 -21.72 -16.26
C GLU A 607 35.15 -20.49 -17.02
N ARG A 608 35.42 -19.42 -16.27
CA ARG A 608 35.87 -18.12 -16.79
C ARG A 608 36.93 -18.36 -17.88
N LYS A 609 36.84 -17.73 -19.07
CA LYS A 609 37.91 -17.88 -20.07
C LYS A 609 39.27 -17.60 -19.41
N LEU A 610 40.21 -18.54 -19.54
CA LEU A 610 41.55 -18.42 -18.97
C LEU A 610 42.20 -17.13 -19.48
N SER A 611 42.56 -16.23 -18.58
CA SER A 611 43.32 -15.03 -18.93
C SER A 611 44.75 -15.40 -19.32
N ALA A 612 45.50 -14.46 -19.90
CA ALA A 612 46.91 -14.68 -20.26
C ALA A 612 47.75 -15.15 -19.05
N ASP A 613 47.49 -14.59 -17.86
CA ASP A 613 48.17 -14.99 -16.63
C ASP A 613 47.77 -16.41 -16.19
N ASP A 614 46.49 -16.79 -16.35
CA ASP A 614 46.04 -18.15 -15.97
C ASP A 614 46.66 -19.20 -16.89
N LYS A 615 46.77 -18.92 -18.19
CA LYS A 615 47.44 -19.79 -19.16
C LYS A 615 48.92 -19.95 -18.85
N LEU A 616 49.59 -18.86 -18.51
CA LEU A 616 51.00 -18.89 -18.13
C LEU A 616 51.21 -19.66 -16.82
N LEU A 617 50.30 -19.52 -15.85
CA LEU A 617 50.34 -20.27 -14.60
C LEU A 617 50.17 -21.78 -14.86
N LEU A 618 49.27 -22.19 -15.76
CA LEU A 618 49.12 -23.59 -16.16
C LEU A 618 50.38 -24.13 -16.84
N ALA A 619 50.98 -23.37 -17.76
CA ALA A 619 52.23 -23.76 -18.41
C ALA A 619 53.37 -23.95 -17.39
N VAL A 620 53.46 -23.08 -16.37
CA VAL A 620 54.42 -23.22 -15.27
C VAL A 620 54.17 -24.50 -14.46
N LEU A 621 52.91 -24.81 -14.13
CA LEU A 621 52.57 -26.04 -13.40
C LEU A 621 52.86 -27.30 -14.22
N GLU A 622 52.57 -27.28 -15.53
CA GLU A 622 52.90 -28.38 -16.46
C GLU A 622 54.41 -28.59 -16.55
N GLU A 623 55.20 -27.52 -16.68
CA GLU A 623 56.66 -27.61 -16.70
C GLU A 623 57.20 -28.17 -15.39
N MET A 624 56.80 -27.63 -14.24
CA MET A 624 57.21 -28.12 -12.92
C MET A 624 56.82 -29.58 -12.69
N HIS A 625 55.65 -30.00 -13.19
CA HIS A 625 55.23 -31.40 -13.12
C HIS A 625 56.12 -32.31 -13.99
N LEU A 626 56.46 -31.88 -15.21
CA LEU A 626 57.32 -32.63 -16.12
C LEU A 626 58.77 -32.74 -15.62
N THR A 627 59.29 -31.71 -14.96
CA THR A 627 60.64 -31.70 -14.37
C THR A 627 60.71 -32.43 -13.02
N GLY A 628 59.56 -32.68 -12.39
CA GLY A 628 59.47 -33.27 -11.06
C GLY A 628 59.80 -32.28 -9.93
N ASP A 629 59.67 -30.98 -10.20
CA ASP A 629 59.91 -29.93 -9.22
C ASP A 629 58.79 -29.88 -8.16
N GLU A 630 59.16 -29.45 -6.95
CA GLU A 630 58.18 -29.26 -5.87
C GLU A 630 57.23 -28.11 -6.20
N MET A 631 55.94 -28.42 -6.38
CA MET A 631 54.91 -27.41 -6.68
C MET A 631 54.31 -26.79 -5.41
N SER A 632 55.16 -26.30 -4.50
CA SER A 632 54.70 -25.47 -3.38
C SER A 632 54.37 -24.05 -3.85
N LEU A 633 53.42 -23.36 -3.19
CA LEU A 633 53.04 -22.00 -3.55
C LEU A 633 54.25 -21.03 -3.70
N PRO A 634 55.26 -21.02 -2.80
CA PRO A 634 56.45 -20.19 -2.99
C PRO A 634 57.27 -20.54 -4.24
N ALA A 635 57.35 -21.82 -4.61
CA ALA A 635 58.06 -22.28 -5.81
C ALA A 635 57.30 -21.87 -7.08
N VAL A 636 55.98 -22.07 -7.11
CA VAL A 636 55.10 -21.63 -8.21
C VAL A 636 55.14 -20.10 -8.37
N GLU A 637 55.15 -19.36 -7.26
CA GLU A 637 55.31 -17.89 -7.28
C GLU A 637 56.63 -17.46 -7.93
N LEU A 638 57.73 -18.15 -7.65
CA LEU A 638 59.04 -17.85 -8.21
C LEU A 638 59.09 -18.18 -9.71
N ALA A 639 58.67 -19.39 -10.08
CA ALA A 639 58.62 -19.83 -11.47
C ALA A 639 57.71 -18.94 -12.34
N PHE A 640 56.59 -18.47 -11.78
CA PHE A 640 55.72 -17.51 -12.47
C PHE A 640 56.38 -16.13 -12.70
N VAL A 641 57.20 -15.65 -11.76
CA VAL A 641 58.00 -14.42 -11.98
C VAL A 641 58.98 -14.64 -13.12
N GLU A 642 59.70 -15.76 -13.13
CA GLU A 642 60.69 -16.08 -14.17
C GLU A 642 60.03 -16.17 -15.55
N ALA A 643 58.88 -16.87 -15.64
CA ALA A 643 58.10 -16.96 -16.86
C ALA A 643 57.63 -15.57 -17.37
N LYS A 644 57.26 -14.65 -16.46
CA LYS A 644 56.90 -13.27 -16.80
C LYS A 644 58.08 -12.42 -17.26
N GLU A 645 59.28 -12.65 -16.71
CA GLU A 645 60.51 -11.98 -17.15
C GLU A 645 60.91 -12.45 -18.55
N GLN A 646 60.76 -13.75 -18.82
CA GLN A 646 61.00 -14.33 -20.15
C GLN A 646 60.01 -13.80 -21.19
N GLU A 647 58.71 -13.76 -20.86
CA GLU A 647 57.66 -13.21 -21.74
C GLU A 647 57.95 -11.75 -22.15
N LYS A 648 58.51 -10.96 -21.22
CA LYS A 648 58.81 -9.53 -21.43
C LYS A 648 60.23 -9.24 -21.92
N GLY A 649 61.12 -10.23 -21.92
CA GLY A 649 62.52 -10.09 -22.30
C GLY A 649 63.35 -9.16 -21.40
N ILE A 650 62.86 -8.81 -20.20
CA ILE A 650 63.51 -7.89 -19.25
C ILE A 650 63.26 -8.37 -17.82
N LYS A 651 64.30 -8.30 -16.97
CA LYS A 651 64.18 -8.61 -15.53
C LYS A 651 63.20 -7.66 -14.83
N ALA A 652 62.34 -8.21 -13.97
CA ALA A 652 61.36 -7.44 -13.25
C ALA A 652 62.03 -6.62 -12.14
N SER A 653 61.58 -5.38 -11.95
CA SER A 653 61.94 -4.61 -10.76
C SER A 653 61.37 -5.28 -9.49
N THR A 654 61.93 -4.98 -8.32
CA THR A 654 61.47 -5.51 -7.02
C THR A 654 59.97 -5.29 -6.77
N SER A 655 59.41 -4.19 -7.27
CA SER A 655 57.97 -3.90 -7.19
C SER A 655 57.14 -4.81 -8.12
N GLN A 656 57.61 -5.03 -9.34
CA GLN A 656 56.95 -5.89 -10.32
C GLN A 656 56.98 -7.37 -9.90
N SER A 657 58.12 -7.87 -9.39
CA SER A 657 58.20 -9.24 -8.89
C SER A 657 57.22 -9.49 -7.74
N LYS A 658 57.05 -8.52 -6.83
CA LYS A 658 56.02 -8.59 -5.77
C LYS A 658 54.60 -8.65 -6.35
N GLY A 659 54.33 -7.85 -7.38
CA GLY A 659 53.06 -7.88 -8.10
C GLY A 659 52.77 -9.23 -8.76
N TYR A 660 53.75 -9.83 -9.43
CA TYR A 660 53.59 -11.14 -10.07
C TYR A 660 53.38 -12.27 -9.06
N ARG A 661 54.10 -12.27 -7.94
CA ARG A 661 53.86 -13.23 -6.84
C ARG A 661 52.44 -13.12 -6.27
N TYR A 662 51.96 -11.89 -6.08
CA TYR A 662 50.58 -11.64 -5.65
C TYR A 662 49.57 -12.18 -6.68
N THR A 663 49.82 -11.97 -7.97
CA THR A 663 48.98 -12.50 -9.06
C THR A 663 48.94 -14.03 -9.04
N ALA A 664 50.09 -14.70 -8.94
CA ALA A 664 50.15 -16.17 -8.84
C ALA A 664 49.36 -16.67 -7.62
N ARG A 665 49.61 -16.10 -6.44
CA ARG A 665 48.95 -16.49 -5.19
C ARG A 665 47.43 -16.36 -5.22
N THR A 666 46.93 -15.29 -5.80
CA THR A 666 45.49 -15.00 -5.82
C THR A 666 44.74 -15.80 -6.89
N ARG A 667 45.42 -16.17 -7.97
CA ARG A 667 44.82 -16.90 -9.09
C ARG A 667 44.96 -18.41 -9.00
N LEU A 668 46.00 -18.92 -8.33
CA LEU A 668 46.28 -20.34 -8.24
C LEU A 668 45.13 -21.16 -7.62
N PRO A 669 44.53 -20.77 -6.46
CA PRO A 669 43.42 -21.53 -5.88
C PRO A 669 42.16 -21.60 -6.78
N PRO A 670 41.60 -20.47 -7.28
CA PRO A 670 40.42 -20.55 -8.15
C PRO A 670 40.72 -21.18 -9.52
N LEU A 671 41.99 -21.20 -9.96
CA LEU A 671 42.40 -21.90 -11.19
C LEU A 671 42.39 -23.42 -11.01
N CYS A 672 42.97 -23.93 -9.93
CA CYS A 672 43.03 -25.37 -9.63
C CYS A 672 41.67 -25.94 -9.17
N ALA A 673 40.73 -25.07 -8.78
CA ALA A 673 39.36 -25.45 -8.46
C ALA A 673 38.52 -25.80 -9.71
N ARG A 674 39.02 -25.51 -10.93
CA ARG A 674 38.31 -25.82 -12.17
C ARG A 674 38.29 -27.32 -12.45
N SER A 675 37.22 -27.77 -13.10
CA SER A 675 37.05 -29.15 -13.56
C SER A 675 37.90 -29.47 -14.79
N ASP A 676 38.21 -28.48 -15.64
CA ASP A 676 39.04 -28.61 -16.85
C ASP A 676 40.56 -28.50 -16.61
N VAL A 677 41.00 -28.24 -15.37
CA VAL A 677 42.41 -28.14 -14.98
C VAL A 677 42.86 -29.43 -14.29
N ASP A 678 43.98 -29.99 -14.73
CA ASP A 678 44.55 -31.24 -14.20
C ASP A 678 45.41 -31.03 -12.94
N PHE A 679 45.26 -29.91 -12.26
CA PHE A 679 45.98 -29.58 -11.02
C PHE A 679 45.00 -29.32 -9.88
N LEU A 680 45.39 -29.73 -8.67
CA LEU A 680 44.67 -29.52 -7.41
C LEU A 680 45.52 -28.70 -6.47
N TYR A 681 44.93 -27.68 -5.86
CA TYR A 681 45.58 -26.86 -4.84
C TYR A 681 45.03 -27.22 -3.46
N ASP A 682 45.93 -27.58 -2.55
CA ASP A 682 45.61 -27.85 -1.15
C ASP A 682 45.76 -26.57 -0.32
N GLU A 683 44.67 -26.12 0.31
CA GLU A 683 44.68 -24.89 1.09
C GLU A 683 45.45 -25.00 2.40
N GLU A 684 45.58 -26.20 3.00
CA GLU A 684 46.28 -26.41 4.27
C GLU A 684 47.79 -26.45 4.04
N THR A 685 48.23 -27.23 3.05
CA THR A 685 49.65 -27.42 2.76
C THR A 685 50.21 -26.36 1.81
N LYS A 686 49.35 -25.59 1.13
CA LYS A 686 49.72 -24.62 0.08
C LYS A 686 50.51 -25.27 -1.06
N ALA A 687 50.28 -26.56 -1.31
CA ALA A 687 50.90 -27.32 -2.37
C ALA A 687 49.94 -27.56 -3.54
N VAL A 688 50.50 -27.73 -4.73
CA VAL A 688 49.77 -28.15 -5.93
C VAL A 688 50.15 -29.58 -6.25
N SER A 689 49.17 -30.38 -6.64
CA SER A 689 49.36 -31.77 -7.10
C SER A 689 48.68 -31.96 -8.46
N HIS A 690 49.19 -32.89 -9.26
CA HIS A 690 48.56 -33.26 -10.53
C HIS A 690 47.41 -34.25 -10.26
N ARG A 691 46.30 -34.11 -10.97
CA ARG A 691 45.18 -35.06 -10.97
C ARG A 691 45.61 -36.27 -11.77
N ASP A 692 45.90 -37.38 -11.10
CA ASP A 692 46.01 -38.67 -11.76
C ASP A 692 44.63 -39.07 -12.31
N ARG A 693 44.31 -38.65 -13.53
CA ARG A 693 43.25 -39.29 -14.31
C ARG A 693 43.78 -40.66 -14.70
N GLY A 694 43.51 -41.67 -13.87
CA GLY A 694 43.66 -43.05 -14.28
C GLY A 694 42.99 -43.24 -15.64
N LEU A 695 43.72 -43.78 -16.60
CA LEU A 695 43.21 -44.23 -17.89
C LEU A 695 42.08 -45.23 -17.64
N ALA A 696 40.84 -44.74 -17.57
CA ALA A 696 39.64 -45.57 -17.66
C ALA A 696 39.34 -45.74 -19.14
N GLY A 697 39.68 -46.93 -19.66
CA GLY A 697 39.24 -47.43 -20.96
C GLY A 697 37.78 -47.86 -20.97
#